data_AF-A0A973KX62-F1
#
_entry.id   AF-A0A973KX62-F1
#
_cell.length_a   1.000
_cell.length_b   1.000
_cell.length_c   1.000
_cell.angle_alpha   90.00
_cell.angle_beta   90.00
_cell.angle_gamma   90.00
#
_symmetry.space_group_name_H-M   'P 1'
#
loop_
_entity.id
_entity.type
_entity.pdbx_description
1 polymer ?
#
loop_
_entity_poly.entity_id
_entity_poly.type
_entity_poly.pdbx_seq_one_letter_code
_entity_poly.pdbx_strand_id
1 'polypeptide(L)'
;GYGDLRTITTALTAPVARAARTATATAPAEGGGPHEAALRLLRELIAAETGLDPAELAEDAPFERLGIDSLMIAKLNRELDRHFDALSKTLFFEYATLGELVGYFAEHHAAELTGGTPAAAPVTPTAEGTAPRPPRAPRRTARAAIVEPAEPAGDAADDTDAIAVIGLAGRYPAADDLDELWTTLAEGRDAITEIPAERWDSRRWYDPDPAAPGLAHTRWGGFLRDVDRFDPLFFGISPRQAELMDPQERLFLQNAWHVLEDAGYRRSDLADRPVGVYVGVMYGEYQFHGALDALRGGRPLTGSSFATIANRVSHALDLSGPSMALDTMCSSSLTAIHLACESLRRGESELAIAGGVNVSVHPYKFAFLSQGRFLSSDGRCRAFGVGGDGYVPGEGVGAVLLKPYRKALADGDRIHGLILGSAVNHGARTNGYSVPNPRAQQRAITTALEQAGVAPQDIGYVEAHGTGTALGDPIELTGLTHAYRSAEAAPGTWPIGSVKSNIGHLESAAGIAGLTKVLLQFRHRTLVPSLHSAELNPNIDFERSPFRVQRELSAWPDGDRPRRAGLSSFGAGGANAHLVLEESPNPDPVTDVPAGEQRTGEPVLFLLSARDEERLRAYAESAARFVTTERVPLADLCFTTQVGREPLDARLAVAVTDGAELVAALRRFADGGPA
;
A
#
# COMPACT_ATOMS: atom_id res chain seq x y z
N GLY A 1 19.59 -18.01 -29.05
CA GLY A 1 18.75 -18.35 -27.90
C GLY A 1 19.48 -18.06 -26.61
N TYR A 2 18.90 -17.25 -25.76
CA TYR A 2 18.77 -17.79 -24.42
C TYR A 2 17.96 -19.08 -24.65
N GLY A 3 18.68 -20.21 -24.53
CA GLY A 3 18.33 -21.54 -25.07
C GLY A 3 19.08 -22.04 -26.33
N ASP A 4 19.83 -21.20 -27.05
CA ASP A 4 20.66 -21.53 -28.22
C ASP A 4 21.86 -20.56 -28.31
N LEU A 5 22.98 -20.95 -27.74
CA LEU A 5 24.17 -20.11 -27.58
C LEU A 5 24.71 -19.53 -28.91
N ARG A 6 24.62 -20.25 -30.04
CA ARG A 6 25.18 -19.77 -31.32
C ARG A 6 24.47 -18.54 -31.86
N THR A 7 23.14 -18.52 -31.74
CA THR A 7 22.33 -17.44 -32.31
C THR A 7 22.48 -16.14 -31.52
N ILE A 8 22.73 -16.18 -30.20
CA ILE A 8 23.03 -14.97 -29.42
C ILE A 8 24.37 -14.38 -29.87
N THR A 9 25.42 -15.20 -29.93
CA THR A 9 26.78 -14.75 -30.24
C THR A 9 26.86 -14.15 -31.65
N THR A 10 26.10 -14.69 -32.58
CA THR A 10 26.02 -14.18 -33.96
C THR A 10 25.31 -12.82 -34.03
N ALA A 11 24.26 -12.60 -33.24
CA ALA A 11 23.54 -11.33 -33.20
C ALA A 11 24.35 -10.20 -32.54
N LEU A 12 25.16 -10.51 -31.52
CA LEU A 12 25.98 -9.53 -30.79
C LEU A 12 27.27 -9.14 -31.51
N THR A 13 27.75 -9.94 -32.46
CA THR A 13 28.99 -9.69 -33.22
C THR A 13 28.72 -9.16 -34.62
N ALA A 14 27.45 -9.05 -35.02
CA ALA A 14 27.07 -8.46 -36.30
C ALA A 14 27.33 -6.93 -36.28
N PRO A 15 28.03 -6.37 -37.28
CA PRO A 15 28.20 -4.93 -37.37
C PRO A 15 26.85 -4.26 -37.61
N VAL A 16 26.50 -3.29 -36.76
CA VAL A 16 25.29 -2.48 -36.89
C VAL A 16 25.39 -1.68 -38.19
N ALA A 17 24.51 -1.96 -39.15
CA ALA A 17 24.41 -1.19 -40.37
C ALA A 17 23.84 0.20 -40.03
N ARG A 18 24.67 1.23 -40.20
CA ARG A 18 24.26 2.63 -40.07
C ARG A 18 23.29 2.97 -41.20
N ALA A 19 22.01 3.14 -40.87
CA ALA A 19 21.03 3.64 -41.82
C ALA A 19 21.32 5.13 -42.11
N ALA A 20 21.75 5.42 -43.33
CA ALA A 20 21.80 6.78 -43.84
C ALA A 20 20.35 7.26 -44.06
N ARG A 21 19.92 8.28 -43.31
CA ARG A 21 18.75 9.10 -43.67
C ARG A 21 19.27 10.44 -44.16
N THR A 22 18.89 10.77 -45.38
CA THR A 22 19.09 12.06 -46.04
C THR A 22 18.39 13.17 -45.25
N ALA A 23 19.18 14.11 -44.74
CA ALA A 23 18.70 15.37 -44.22
C ALA A 23 18.39 16.34 -45.39
N THR A 24 17.15 16.81 -45.48
CA THR A 24 16.81 18.00 -46.26
C THR A 24 17.04 19.22 -45.38
N ALA A 25 17.98 20.07 -45.79
CA ALA A 25 18.30 21.33 -45.14
C ALA A 25 17.20 22.37 -45.40
N THR A 26 16.69 22.98 -44.33
CA THR A 26 15.99 24.27 -44.37
C THR A 26 16.84 25.31 -43.67
N ALA A 27 17.09 26.41 -44.38
CA ALA A 27 17.86 27.58 -43.96
C ALA A 27 17.14 28.38 -42.85
N PRO A 28 17.85 29.24 -42.09
CA PRO A 28 17.34 29.82 -40.87
C PRO A 28 16.40 31.00 -41.15
N ALA A 29 15.31 31.07 -40.40
CA ALA A 29 14.51 32.29 -40.26
C ALA A 29 14.81 32.91 -38.89
N GLU A 30 15.20 34.18 -38.92
CA GLU A 30 15.41 35.02 -37.75
C GLU A 30 14.06 35.40 -37.12
N GLY A 31 13.99 35.35 -35.78
CA GLY A 31 12.89 35.91 -34.99
C GLY A 31 11.97 34.86 -34.33
N GLY A 32 12.54 33.93 -33.56
CA GLY A 32 11.78 32.81 -33.00
C GLY A 32 11.03 33.14 -31.71
N GLY A 33 9.74 32.83 -31.67
CA GLY A 33 8.93 32.86 -30.46
C GLY A 33 9.40 31.85 -29.38
N PRO A 34 8.75 31.81 -28.21
CA PRO A 34 9.17 31.00 -27.06
C PRO A 34 9.48 29.54 -27.37
N HIS A 35 8.73 28.93 -28.30
CA HIS A 35 8.92 27.55 -28.74
C HIS A 35 10.24 27.32 -29.49
N GLU A 36 10.65 28.21 -30.38
CA GLU A 36 11.92 28.07 -31.11
C GLU A 36 13.13 28.35 -30.23
N ALA A 37 12.99 29.25 -29.26
CA ALA A 37 14.01 29.50 -28.24
C ALA A 37 14.20 28.27 -27.33
N ALA A 38 13.11 27.67 -26.84
CA ALA A 38 13.15 26.44 -26.06
C ALA A 38 13.75 25.27 -26.84
N LEU A 39 13.35 25.10 -28.10
CA LEU A 39 13.86 24.03 -28.97
C LEU A 39 15.37 24.14 -29.19
N ARG A 40 15.88 25.35 -29.41
CA ARG A 40 17.32 25.59 -29.59
C ARG A 40 18.10 25.25 -28.33
N LEU A 41 17.68 25.79 -27.19
CA LEU A 41 18.33 25.56 -25.90
C LEU A 41 18.35 24.07 -25.53
N LEU A 42 17.22 23.39 -25.65
CA LEU A 42 17.12 21.97 -25.30
C LEU A 42 17.92 21.08 -26.26
N ARG A 43 17.95 21.40 -27.56
CA ARG A 43 18.82 20.69 -28.52
C ARG A 43 20.30 20.86 -28.19
N GLU A 44 20.73 22.06 -27.83
CA GLU A 44 22.12 22.33 -27.44
C GLU A 44 22.51 21.56 -26.17
N LEU A 45 21.67 21.59 -25.13
CA LEU A 45 21.91 20.89 -23.87
C LEU A 45 21.94 19.37 -24.05
N ILE A 46 20.99 18.81 -24.81
CA ILE A 46 20.92 17.37 -25.06
C ILE A 46 22.08 16.92 -25.95
N ALA A 47 22.42 17.68 -26.99
CA ALA A 47 23.55 17.37 -27.87
C ALA A 47 24.89 17.40 -27.10
N ALA A 48 25.06 18.36 -26.18
CA ALA A 48 26.26 18.45 -25.35
C ALA A 48 26.45 17.22 -24.44
N GLU A 49 25.36 16.66 -23.90
CA GLU A 49 25.44 15.50 -23.01
C GLU A 49 25.46 14.15 -23.77
N THR A 50 24.74 14.04 -24.88
CA THR A 50 24.64 12.79 -25.67
C THR A 50 25.72 12.64 -26.74
N GLY A 51 26.38 13.74 -27.13
CA GLY A 51 27.33 13.77 -28.24
C GLY A 51 26.69 13.62 -29.63
N LEU A 52 25.35 13.67 -29.71
CA LEU A 52 24.60 13.62 -30.96
C LEU A 52 24.61 14.99 -31.66
N ASP A 53 24.48 15.01 -32.99
CA ASP A 53 24.32 16.26 -33.73
C ASP A 53 22.95 16.89 -33.37
N PRO A 54 22.86 18.18 -33.00
CA PRO A 54 21.60 18.87 -32.76
C PRO A 54 20.55 18.69 -33.87
N ALA A 55 20.98 18.52 -35.13
CA ALA A 55 20.10 18.27 -36.27
C ALA A 55 19.54 16.83 -36.33
N GLU A 56 20.16 15.87 -35.63
CA GLU A 56 19.69 14.48 -35.51
C GLU A 56 18.66 14.31 -34.36
N LEU A 57 18.50 15.33 -33.50
CA LEU A 57 17.51 15.35 -32.41
C LEU A 57 16.11 15.69 -32.94
N ALA A 58 15.41 14.65 -33.40
CA ALA A 58 14.01 14.73 -33.81
C ALA A 58 13.10 15.01 -32.59
N GLU A 59 12.11 15.88 -32.78
CA GLU A 59 11.22 16.35 -31.69
C GLU A 59 10.28 15.26 -31.18
N ASP A 60 9.91 14.30 -32.03
CA ASP A 60 9.06 13.16 -31.73
C ASP A 60 9.85 11.93 -31.25
N ALA A 61 11.18 11.98 -31.32
CA ALA A 61 12.01 10.88 -30.85
C ALA A 61 11.98 10.79 -29.31
N PRO A 62 11.69 9.60 -28.76
CA PRO A 62 11.75 9.41 -27.32
C PRO A 62 13.17 9.50 -26.77
N PHE A 63 13.34 10.07 -25.58
CA PHE A 63 14.67 10.26 -24.96
C PHE A 63 15.46 8.95 -24.78
N GLU A 64 14.79 7.83 -24.51
CA GLU A 64 15.41 6.49 -24.47
C GLU A 64 16.14 6.12 -25.78
N ARG A 65 15.54 6.44 -26.95
CA ARG A 65 16.17 6.17 -28.26
C ARG A 65 17.37 7.05 -28.54
N LEU A 66 17.48 8.17 -27.82
CA LEU A 66 18.61 9.08 -27.88
C LEU A 66 19.71 8.68 -26.88
N GLY A 67 19.54 7.55 -26.16
CA GLY A 67 20.52 7.04 -25.20
C GLY A 67 20.56 7.81 -23.88
N ILE A 68 19.54 8.62 -23.60
CA ILE A 68 19.46 9.43 -22.37
C ILE A 68 19.03 8.53 -21.21
N ASP A 69 19.94 8.28 -20.28
CA ASP A 69 19.70 7.52 -19.05
C ASP A 69 19.50 8.44 -17.82
N SER A 70 19.27 7.83 -16.66
CA SER A 70 19.02 8.57 -15.40
C SER A 70 20.23 9.40 -14.92
N LEU A 71 21.47 9.02 -15.27
CA LEU A 71 22.68 9.78 -14.96
C LEU A 71 22.79 11.03 -15.85
N MET A 72 22.48 10.88 -17.13
CA MET A 72 22.40 12.01 -18.06
C MET A 72 21.26 12.97 -17.67
N ILE A 73 20.08 12.45 -17.28
CA ILE A 73 18.97 13.27 -16.79
C ILE A 73 19.39 14.10 -15.57
N ALA A 74 20.11 13.51 -14.61
CA ALA A 74 20.59 14.25 -13.44
C ALA A 74 21.55 15.40 -13.80
N LYS A 75 22.37 15.25 -14.85
CA LYS A 75 23.24 16.32 -15.36
C LYS A 75 22.45 17.38 -16.11
N LEU A 76 21.56 16.95 -17.01
CA LEU A 76 20.69 17.84 -17.77
C LEU A 76 19.84 18.72 -16.84
N ASN A 77 19.28 18.14 -15.77
CA ASN A 77 18.56 18.92 -14.75
C ASN A 77 19.44 19.99 -14.11
N ARG A 78 20.70 19.68 -13.75
CA ARG A 78 21.64 20.68 -13.18
C ARG A 78 21.98 21.80 -14.16
N GLU A 79 22.04 21.50 -15.45
CA GLU A 79 22.28 22.52 -16.48
C GLU A 79 21.02 23.36 -16.71
N LEU A 80 19.83 22.76 -16.69
CA LEU A 80 18.56 23.50 -16.77
C LEU A 80 18.35 24.42 -15.57
N ASP A 81 18.74 24.01 -14.37
CA ASP A 81 18.68 24.84 -13.16
C ASP A 81 19.52 26.12 -13.24
N ARG A 82 20.51 26.18 -14.14
CA ARG A 82 21.28 27.42 -14.38
C ARG A 82 20.55 28.42 -15.27
N HIS A 83 19.55 27.95 -16.00
CA HIS A 83 18.83 28.73 -17.01
C HIS A 83 17.43 29.13 -16.54
N PHE A 84 16.84 28.38 -15.60
CA PHE A 84 15.47 28.56 -15.14
C PHE A 84 15.37 28.42 -13.62
N ASP A 85 14.56 29.28 -13.02
CA ASP A 85 14.29 29.21 -11.58
C ASP A 85 13.15 28.22 -11.29
N ALA A 86 13.30 27.44 -10.21
CA ALA A 86 12.27 26.57 -9.65
C ALA A 86 11.72 25.47 -10.59
N LEU A 87 12.59 24.87 -11.40
CA LEU A 87 12.21 23.72 -12.24
C LEU A 87 12.00 22.43 -11.43
N SER A 88 11.00 21.66 -11.87
CA SER A 88 10.83 20.28 -11.42
C SER A 88 12.07 19.45 -11.77
N LYS A 89 12.61 18.70 -10.80
CA LYS A 89 13.71 17.74 -11.07
C LYS A 89 13.22 16.50 -11.84
N THR A 90 11.91 16.38 -12.05
CA THR A 90 11.30 15.22 -12.72
C THR A 90 10.87 15.48 -14.16
N LEU A 91 11.23 16.63 -14.76
CA LEU A 91 10.79 17.02 -16.10
C LEU A 91 11.04 15.96 -17.19
N PHE A 92 12.23 15.36 -17.25
CA PHE A 92 12.53 14.31 -18.22
C PHE A 92 11.77 12.99 -18.00
N PHE A 93 11.09 12.84 -16.86
CA PHE A 93 10.18 11.73 -16.57
C PHE A 93 8.71 12.11 -16.81
N GLU A 94 8.40 13.40 -16.76
CA GLU A 94 7.07 13.95 -17.04
C GLU A 94 6.79 14.09 -18.54
N TYR A 95 7.84 14.30 -19.35
CA TYR A 95 7.79 14.49 -20.80
C TYR A 95 8.69 13.46 -21.49
N ALA A 96 8.14 12.69 -22.42
CA ALA A 96 8.81 11.53 -23.03
C ALA A 96 9.63 11.89 -24.28
N THR A 97 9.41 13.08 -24.84
CA THR A 97 10.04 13.54 -26.08
C THR A 97 10.53 14.98 -25.97
N LEU A 98 11.45 15.35 -26.86
CA LEU A 98 11.96 16.72 -26.94
C LEU A 98 10.84 17.73 -27.23
N GLY A 99 9.93 17.42 -28.16
CA GLY A 99 8.82 18.32 -28.51
C GLY A 99 7.87 18.57 -27.35
N GLU A 100 7.59 17.55 -26.54
CA GLU A 100 6.78 17.69 -25.32
C GLU A 100 7.43 18.62 -24.29
N LEU A 101 8.75 18.49 -24.08
CA LEU A 101 9.51 19.33 -23.16
C LEU A 101 9.61 20.78 -23.67
N VAL A 102 9.81 20.96 -24.99
CA VAL A 102 9.78 22.27 -25.65
C VAL A 102 8.45 22.96 -25.44
N GLY A 103 7.34 22.24 -25.61
CA GLY A 103 5.99 22.76 -25.33
C GLY A 103 5.84 23.27 -23.90
N TYR A 104 6.30 22.48 -22.92
CA TYR A 104 6.27 22.88 -21.50
C TYR A 104 7.03 24.18 -21.25
N PHE A 105 8.28 24.28 -21.71
CA PHE A 105 9.11 25.47 -21.51
C PHE A 105 8.53 26.68 -22.25
N ALA A 106 8.00 26.50 -23.45
CA ALA A 106 7.36 27.56 -24.22
C ALA A 106 6.09 28.10 -23.55
N GLU A 107 5.36 27.28 -22.80
CA GLU A 107 4.13 27.65 -22.11
C GLU A 107 4.40 28.27 -20.73
N HIS A 108 5.33 27.68 -19.95
CA HIS A 108 5.52 28.03 -18.54
C HIS A 108 6.72 28.94 -18.26
N HIS A 109 7.71 28.96 -19.15
CA HIS A 109 8.97 29.73 -18.99
C HIS A 109 9.25 30.64 -20.19
N ALA A 110 8.20 31.06 -20.91
CA ALA A 110 8.30 31.94 -22.09
C ALA A 110 9.08 33.24 -21.82
N ALA A 111 8.89 33.83 -20.64
CA ALA A 111 9.54 35.07 -20.20
C ALA A 111 11.06 34.87 -20.02
N GLU A 112 11.46 33.77 -19.38
CA GLU A 112 12.87 33.41 -19.15
C GLU A 112 13.59 33.04 -20.46
N LEU A 113 12.90 32.37 -21.39
CA LEU A 113 13.43 31.98 -22.70
C LEU A 113 13.67 33.15 -23.67
N THR A 114 12.85 34.20 -23.57
CA THR A 114 12.89 35.35 -24.49
C THR A 114 13.53 36.60 -23.88
N GLY A 115 13.98 36.52 -22.62
CA GLY A 115 14.63 37.62 -21.90
C GLY A 115 13.71 38.81 -21.61
N GLY A 116 12.38 38.59 -21.58
CA GLY A 116 11.38 39.65 -21.43
C GLY A 116 10.68 39.61 -20.07
N THR A 117 10.61 40.75 -19.39
CA THR A 117 9.76 40.97 -18.20
C THR A 117 8.29 40.65 -18.53
N PRO A 118 7.47 40.12 -17.60
CA PRO A 118 6.12 39.67 -17.93
C PRO A 118 5.26 40.86 -18.40
N ALA A 119 4.83 40.82 -19.66
CA ALA A 119 3.81 41.73 -20.16
C ALA A 119 2.46 41.25 -19.64
N ALA A 120 1.89 42.01 -18.70
CA ALA A 120 0.52 41.82 -18.24
C ALA A 120 -0.45 41.83 -19.44
N ALA A 121 -1.21 40.74 -19.60
CA ALA A 121 -2.28 40.71 -20.58
C ALA A 121 -3.49 41.52 -20.06
N PRO A 122 -4.15 42.33 -20.90
CA PRO A 122 -5.28 43.17 -20.48
C PRO A 122 -6.55 42.34 -20.34
N VAL A 123 -7.16 42.39 -19.16
CA VAL A 123 -8.54 41.97 -18.94
C VAL A 123 -9.45 43.08 -19.45
N THR A 124 -10.30 42.78 -20.44
CA THR A 124 -11.33 43.73 -20.90
C THR A 124 -12.64 43.40 -20.15
N PRO A 125 -13.32 44.39 -19.56
CA PRO A 125 -14.48 44.17 -18.68
C PRO A 125 -15.77 44.00 -19.47
N THR A 126 -16.71 43.20 -18.95
CA THR A 126 -18.12 43.27 -19.34
C THR A 126 -18.98 43.51 -18.11
N ALA A 127 -19.85 44.51 -18.24
CA ALA A 127 -20.56 45.19 -17.18
C ALA A 127 -21.81 44.47 -16.67
N GLU A 128 -22.23 44.96 -15.51
CA GLU A 128 -23.31 44.57 -14.61
C GLU A 128 -24.72 44.50 -15.21
N GLY A 129 -25.55 43.64 -14.61
CA GLY A 129 -27.02 43.68 -14.64
C GLY A 129 -27.58 43.39 -13.23
N THR A 130 -28.39 44.31 -12.73
CA THR A 130 -28.70 44.58 -11.31
C THR A 130 -29.95 43.84 -10.78
N ALA A 131 -29.85 43.22 -9.59
CA ALA A 131 -30.83 43.06 -8.46
C ALA A 131 -32.23 42.38 -8.73
N PRO A 132 -33.04 41.95 -7.71
CA PRO A 132 -32.94 42.16 -6.24
C PRO A 132 -33.26 40.95 -5.32
N ARG A 133 -32.82 41.03 -4.04
CA ARG A 133 -33.39 40.37 -2.83
C ARG A 133 -34.52 41.30 -2.28
N PRO A 134 -35.41 40.99 -1.29
CA PRO A 134 -35.53 39.85 -0.34
C PRO A 134 -37.05 39.47 -0.12
N PRO A 135 -37.63 39.02 1.03
CA PRO A 135 -37.10 38.61 2.35
C PRO A 135 -37.78 37.39 3.07
N ARG A 136 -37.16 37.03 4.22
CA ARG A 136 -37.74 36.67 5.54
C ARG A 136 -38.37 35.27 5.80
N ALA A 137 -37.79 34.63 6.81
CA ALA A 137 -38.41 33.62 7.67
C ALA A 137 -39.64 34.16 8.46
N PRO A 138 -40.50 33.26 8.97
CA PRO A 138 -40.56 33.12 10.43
C PRO A 138 -40.78 31.69 10.99
N ARG A 139 -40.21 31.51 12.19
CA ARG A 139 -40.49 30.66 13.37
C ARG A 139 -41.71 29.70 13.44
N ARG A 140 -41.38 28.50 13.96
CA ARG A 140 -41.95 27.66 15.06
C ARG A 140 -43.46 27.39 15.12
N THR A 141 -43.82 26.11 15.28
CA THR A 141 -44.62 25.60 16.42
C THR A 141 -44.34 24.12 16.66
N ALA A 142 -44.46 23.69 17.91
CA ALA A 142 -44.26 22.33 18.39
C ALA A 142 -45.60 21.59 18.52
N ARG A 143 -45.62 20.25 18.33
CA ARG A 143 -46.44 19.32 19.12
C ARG A 143 -45.91 17.89 19.04
N ALA A 144 -46.20 17.12 20.08
CA ALA A 144 -45.46 15.96 20.57
C ALA A 144 -45.98 14.57 20.13
N ALA A 145 -45.04 13.62 20.21
CA ALA A 145 -45.11 12.21 20.62
C ALA A 145 -45.82 11.17 19.74
N ILE A 146 -45.00 10.25 19.17
CA ILE A 146 -45.09 8.78 19.33
C ILE A 146 -43.64 8.26 19.33
N VAL A 147 -43.30 7.32 20.23
CA VAL A 147 -41.97 6.71 20.40
C VAL A 147 -41.84 5.53 19.44
N GLU A 148 -40.88 5.59 18.51
CA GLU A 148 -40.36 4.50 17.66
C GLU A 148 -38.86 4.76 17.34
N PRO A 149 -38.06 3.71 17.03
CA PRO A 149 -36.61 3.71 17.25
C PRO A 149 -35.88 4.76 16.40
N ALA A 150 -34.83 5.34 16.97
CA ALA A 150 -34.08 6.45 16.39
C ALA A 150 -33.54 6.10 14.98
N GLU A 151 -34.04 6.82 13.97
CA GLU A 151 -33.39 6.88 12.66
C GLU A 151 -32.06 7.62 12.78
N PRO A 152 -30.97 7.13 12.17
CA PRO A 152 -29.69 7.84 12.17
C PRO A 152 -29.84 9.14 11.37
N ALA A 153 -29.65 10.26 12.05
CA ALA A 153 -29.57 11.57 11.44
C ALA A 153 -28.23 11.73 10.72
N GLY A 154 -28.27 11.60 9.40
CA GLY A 154 -27.23 12.04 8.49
C GLY A 154 -27.72 11.86 7.06
N ASP A 155 -27.90 12.95 6.32
CA ASP A 155 -28.02 12.92 4.86
C ASP A 155 -26.68 12.38 4.30
N ALA A 156 -26.51 11.06 4.32
CA ALA A 156 -25.51 10.36 3.54
C ALA A 156 -26.15 10.07 2.19
N ALA A 157 -25.54 10.61 1.13
CA ALA A 157 -25.88 10.24 -0.23
C ALA A 157 -25.98 8.71 -0.37
N ASP A 158 -26.88 8.29 -1.25
CA ASP A 158 -27.19 6.92 -1.67
C ASP A 158 -25.92 6.14 -2.08
N ASP A 159 -25.07 5.73 -1.13
CA ASP A 159 -23.76 5.13 -1.40
C ASP A 159 -23.96 3.66 -1.76
N THR A 160 -24.13 3.44 -3.06
CA THR A 160 -24.57 2.17 -3.65
C THR A 160 -23.42 1.18 -3.85
N ASP A 161 -22.17 1.66 -3.93
CA ASP A 161 -21.02 0.89 -4.44
C ASP A 161 -19.79 0.81 -3.50
N ALA A 162 -19.87 1.39 -2.29
CA ALA A 162 -18.82 1.29 -1.28
C ALA A 162 -18.64 -0.16 -0.77
N ILE A 163 -17.38 -0.52 -0.49
CA ILE A 163 -17.01 -1.84 0.04
C ILE A 163 -16.51 -1.67 1.48
N ALA A 164 -17.14 -2.36 2.42
CA ALA A 164 -16.72 -2.38 3.82
C ALA A 164 -15.59 -3.37 4.04
N VAL A 165 -14.60 -2.96 4.83
CA VAL A 165 -13.60 -3.85 5.44
C VAL A 165 -14.18 -4.34 6.76
N ILE A 166 -14.66 -5.58 6.79
CA ILE A 166 -15.34 -6.15 7.96
C ILE A 166 -14.45 -7.04 8.83
N GLY A 167 -13.32 -7.50 8.28
CA GLY A 167 -12.28 -8.22 9.02
C GLY A 167 -10.89 -7.79 8.57
N LEU A 168 -9.93 -7.80 9.49
CA LEU A 168 -8.55 -7.40 9.26
C LEU A 168 -7.61 -8.25 10.13
N ALA A 169 -6.60 -8.85 9.51
CA ALA A 169 -5.51 -9.50 10.24
C ALA A 169 -4.18 -9.34 9.51
N GLY A 170 -3.08 -9.36 10.24
CA GLY A 170 -1.74 -9.37 9.65
C GLY A 170 -0.64 -9.60 10.66
N ARG A 171 0.52 -9.98 10.15
CA ARG A 171 1.79 -10.07 10.88
C ARG A 171 2.84 -9.25 10.15
N TYR A 172 3.61 -8.48 10.91
CA TYR A 172 4.55 -7.49 10.40
C TYR A 172 5.87 -7.54 11.20
N PRO A 173 6.97 -6.97 10.69
CA PRO A 173 8.22 -6.91 11.42
C PRO A 173 8.03 -6.28 12.80
N ALA A 174 8.55 -6.95 13.84
CA ALA A 174 8.36 -6.60 15.26
C ALA A 174 6.90 -6.53 15.75
N ALA A 175 5.95 -7.14 15.03
CA ALA A 175 4.52 -7.17 15.40
C ALA A 175 3.83 -8.47 14.94
N ASP A 176 3.45 -9.32 15.88
CA ASP A 176 2.71 -10.56 15.59
C ASP A 176 1.19 -10.36 15.45
N ASP A 177 0.69 -9.17 15.78
CA ASP A 177 -0.71 -8.78 15.61
C ASP A 177 -0.85 -7.27 15.34
N LEU A 178 -2.11 -6.82 15.20
CA LEU A 178 -2.44 -5.43 14.86
C LEU A 178 -2.16 -4.44 16.01
N ASP A 179 -2.26 -4.89 17.26
CA ASP A 179 -2.03 -4.04 18.43
C ASP A 179 -0.52 -3.81 18.62
N GLU A 180 0.31 -4.85 18.46
CA GLU A 180 1.77 -4.70 18.41
C GLU A 180 2.23 -3.82 17.23
N LEU A 181 1.57 -3.93 16.08
CA LEU A 181 1.84 -3.05 14.93
C LEU A 181 1.49 -1.60 15.30
N TRP A 182 0.31 -1.36 15.87
CA TRP A 182 -0.09 -0.03 16.30
C TRP A 182 0.93 0.58 17.27
N THR A 183 1.35 -0.16 18.30
CA THR A 183 2.39 0.30 19.23
C THR A 183 3.68 0.64 18.49
N THR A 184 4.13 -0.22 17.56
CA THR A 184 5.34 0.01 16.76
C THR A 184 5.26 1.31 15.95
N LEU A 185 4.11 1.56 15.31
CA LEU A 185 3.90 2.76 14.50
C LEU A 185 3.75 4.02 15.35
N ALA A 186 2.94 3.97 16.41
CA ALA A 186 2.67 5.11 17.28
C ALA A 186 3.92 5.60 18.02
N GLU A 187 4.80 4.68 18.44
CA GLU A 187 6.09 5.00 19.06
C GLU A 187 7.15 5.45 18.05
N GLY A 188 6.87 5.36 16.74
CA GLY A 188 7.83 5.68 15.69
C GLY A 188 9.04 4.75 15.67
N ARG A 189 8.84 3.45 15.97
CA ARG A 189 9.92 2.46 15.95
C ARG A 189 10.31 2.05 14.53
N ASP A 190 11.61 1.93 14.32
CA ASP A 190 12.25 1.30 13.16
C ASP A 190 12.44 -0.20 13.47
N ALA A 191 11.75 -1.05 12.72
CA ALA A 191 11.73 -2.51 12.88
C ALA A 191 12.75 -3.22 11.98
N ILE A 192 13.65 -2.49 11.32
CA ILE A 192 14.71 -3.06 10.50
C ILE A 192 15.81 -3.67 11.38
N THR A 193 16.20 -4.89 11.05
CA THR A 193 17.27 -5.64 11.72
C THR A 193 18.22 -6.27 10.70
N GLU A 194 19.35 -6.81 11.15
CA GLU A 194 20.15 -7.68 10.28
C GLU A 194 19.40 -8.99 10.01
N ILE A 195 19.65 -9.62 8.85
CA ILE A 195 19.14 -10.96 8.52
C ILE A 195 19.37 -11.91 9.71
N PRO A 196 18.29 -12.49 10.29
CA PRO A 196 18.40 -13.39 11.43
C PRO A 196 19.27 -14.60 11.11
N ALA A 197 20.14 -15.01 12.05
CA ALA A 197 21.03 -16.15 11.87
C ALA A 197 20.29 -17.49 11.66
N GLU A 198 19.05 -17.57 12.14
CA GLU A 198 18.13 -18.70 11.90
C GLU A 198 17.65 -18.81 10.45
N ARG A 199 17.74 -17.73 9.65
CA ARG A 199 17.43 -17.75 8.21
C ARG A 199 18.62 -18.30 7.41
N TRP A 200 19.74 -17.58 7.46
CA TRP A 200 21.02 -18.00 6.90
C TRP A 200 22.17 -17.14 7.46
N ASP A 201 23.40 -17.64 7.33
CA ASP A 201 24.61 -16.87 7.67
C ASP A 201 24.86 -15.77 6.63
N SER A 202 24.34 -14.57 6.90
CA SER A 202 24.40 -13.40 6.00
C SER A 202 25.84 -12.99 5.62
N ARG A 203 26.82 -13.27 6.48
CA ARG A 203 28.25 -12.99 6.22
C ARG A 203 28.80 -13.75 5.03
N ARG A 204 28.25 -14.92 4.70
CA ARG A 204 28.66 -15.73 3.54
C ARG A 204 28.14 -15.17 2.21
N TRP A 205 27.12 -14.33 2.28
CA TRP A 205 26.36 -13.85 1.13
C TRP A 205 26.44 -12.33 1.00
N TYR A 206 27.47 -11.73 1.59
CA TYR A 206 27.63 -10.28 1.63
C TYR A 206 29.00 -9.84 1.11
N ASP A 207 28.99 -8.76 0.33
CA ASP A 207 30.16 -7.97 -0.02
C ASP A 207 29.75 -6.48 -0.09
N PRO A 208 30.47 -5.55 0.55
CA PRO A 208 30.11 -4.13 0.49
C PRO A 208 30.19 -3.54 -0.93
N ASP A 209 30.93 -4.16 -1.87
CA ASP A 209 30.92 -3.78 -3.28
C ASP A 209 29.65 -4.31 -3.96
N PRO A 210 28.71 -3.45 -4.39
CA PRO A 210 27.50 -3.92 -5.03
C PRO A 210 27.73 -4.40 -6.48
N ALA A 211 28.96 -4.35 -6.99
CA ALA A 211 29.36 -5.04 -8.22
C ALA A 211 29.83 -6.48 -7.99
N ALA A 212 30.00 -6.93 -6.74
CA ALA A 212 30.42 -8.29 -6.43
C ALA A 212 29.38 -9.32 -6.92
N PRO A 213 29.79 -10.27 -7.79
CA PRO A 213 28.85 -11.20 -8.41
C PRO A 213 28.31 -12.22 -7.39
N GLY A 214 26.99 -12.37 -7.35
CA GLY A 214 26.31 -13.37 -6.53
C GLY A 214 26.19 -13.04 -5.04
N LEU A 215 26.62 -11.85 -4.60
CA LEU A 215 26.58 -11.40 -3.21
C LEU A 215 25.67 -10.18 -3.05
N ALA A 216 25.18 -9.96 -1.84
CA ALA A 216 24.38 -8.80 -1.48
C ALA A 216 25.25 -7.70 -0.85
N HIS A 217 25.00 -6.43 -1.18
CA HIS A 217 25.66 -5.29 -0.57
C HIS A 217 25.02 -4.79 0.73
N THR A 218 23.91 -5.41 1.13
CA THR A 218 23.21 -5.13 2.37
C THR A 218 22.82 -6.41 3.09
N ARG A 219 22.61 -6.29 4.40
CA ARG A 219 22.12 -7.38 5.26
C ARG A 219 20.90 -6.96 6.07
N TRP A 220 20.34 -5.79 5.77
CA TRP A 220 19.24 -5.19 6.51
C TRP A 220 17.90 -5.63 5.93
N GLY A 221 16.93 -5.92 6.80
CA GLY A 221 15.58 -6.29 6.42
C GLY A 221 14.59 -6.16 7.57
N GLY A 222 13.30 -6.06 7.23
CA GLY A 222 12.22 -6.27 8.19
C GLY A 222 11.83 -7.74 8.19
N PHE A 223 11.92 -8.45 9.32
CA PHE A 223 11.70 -9.89 9.37
C PHE A 223 10.56 -10.27 10.31
N LEU A 224 9.76 -11.25 9.90
CA LEU A 224 8.76 -11.87 10.74
C LEU A 224 9.44 -12.85 11.71
N ARG A 225 8.87 -13.00 12.91
CA ARG A 225 9.23 -14.08 13.83
C ARG A 225 8.58 -15.39 13.37
N ASP A 226 9.21 -16.53 13.68
CA ASP A 226 8.55 -17.84 13.61
C ASP A 226 7.93 -18.20 12.24
N VAL A 227 8.57 -17.81 11.13
CA VAL A 227 8.05 -18.11 9.76
C VAL A 227 8.08 -19.61 9.42
N ASP A 228 8.83 -20.39 10.18
CA ASP A 228 8.90 -21.85 10.08
C ASP A 228 7.78 -22.54 10.89
N ARG A 229 7.08 -21.82 11.77
CA ARG A 229 6.01 -22.36 12.62
C ARG A 229 4.66 -22.34 11.90
N PHE A 230 3.90 -23.41 12.07
CA PHE A 230 2.57 -23.60 11.51
C PHE A 230 1.86 -24.69 12.31
N ASP A 231 0.53 -24.59 12.50
CA ASP A 231 -0.29 -25.68 13.06
C ASP A 231 -0.95 -26.46 11.91
N PRO A 232 -0.28 -27.46 11.33
CA PRO A 232 -0.80 -28.13 10.15
C PRO A 232 -2.02 -28.98 10.47
N LEU A 233 -2.05 -29.58 11.67
CA LEU A 233 -3.11 -30.48 12.04
C LEU A 233 -4.43 -29.74 12.27
N PHE A 234 -4.39 -28.45 12.63
CA PHE A 234 -5.58 -27.59 12.74
C PHE A 234 -6.28 -27.45 11.38
N PHE A 235 -5.50 -27.29 10.31
CA PHE A 235 -6.00 -27.21 8.93
C PHE A 235 -6.18 -28.56 8.23
N GLY A 236 -6.08 -29.68 8.97
CA GLY A 236 -6.19 -31.02 8.39
C GLY A 236 -5.02 -31.40 7.46
N ILE A 237 -3.87 -30.74 7.61
CA ILE A 237 -2.66 -30.94 6.81
C ILE A 237 -1.70 -31.86 7.59
N SER A 238 -1.13 -32.85 6.91
CA SER A 238 -0.13 -33.71 7.55
C SER A 238 1.18 -32.95 7.82
N PRO A 239 1.92 -33.25 8.91
CA PRO A 239 3.21 -32.60 9.17
C PRO A 239 4.19 -32.71 7.99
N ARG A 240 4.19 -33.86 7.31
CA ARG A 240 5.04 -34.06 6.12
C ARG A 240 4.67 -33.15 4.96
N GLN A 241 3.39 -32.88 4.75
CA GLN A 241 2.96 -31.95 3.72
C GLN A 241 3.33 -30.50 4.11
N ALA A 242 3.19 -30.15 5.38
CA ALA A 242 3.53 -28.83 5.89
C ALA A 242 5.00 -28.46 5.72
N GLU A 243 5.91 -29.42 5.90
CA GLU A 243 7.35 -29.25 5.61
C GLU A 243 7.62 -28.87 4.15
N LEU A 244 6.75 -29.29 3.22
CA LEU A 244 6.92 -29.02 1.80
C LEU A 244 6.24 -27.74 1.33
N MET A 245 5.33 -27.20 2.14
CA MET A 245 4.59 -25.97 1.84
C MET A 245 5.48 -24.75 1.99
N ASP A 246 5.42 -23.85 1.01
CA ASP A 246 6.01 -22.52 1.12
C ASP A 246 5.50 -21.81 2.39
N PRO A 247 6.36 -21.20 3.23
CA PRO A 247 5.93 -20.41 4.38
C PRO A 247 4.87 -19.35 4.05
N GLN A 248 4.90 -18.78 2.84
CA GLN A 248 3.91 -17.80 2.40
C GLN A 248 2.50 -18.39 2.34
N GLU A 249 2.37 -19.64 1.90
CA GLU A 249 1.10 -20.37 1.87
C GLU A 249 0.57 -20.64 3.29
N ARG A 250 1.47 -21.05 4.20
CA ARG A 250 1.16 -21.33 5.61
C ARG A 250 0.67 -20.08 6.35
N LEU A 251 1.44 -18.99 6.22
CA LEU A 251 1.14 -17.72 6.86
C LEU A 251 -0.15 -17.09 6.33
N PHE A 252 -0.37 -17.12 5.02
CA PHE A 252 -1.61 -16.57 4.45
C PHE A 252 -2.83 -17.39 4.86
N LEU A 253 -2.71 -18.72 4.97
CA LEU A 253 -3.79 -19.59 5.47
C LEU A 253 -4.15 -19.28 6.93
N GLN A 254 -3.18 -19.11 7.81
CA GLN A 254 -3.42 -18.68 9.19
C GLN A 254 -4.08 -17.31 9.24
N ASN A 255 -3.60 -16.38 8.42
CA ASN A 255 -4.13 -15.02 8.40
C ASN A 255 -5.56 -14.96 7.85
N ALA A 256 -5.90 -15.79 6.86
CA ALA A 256 -7.27 -15.91 6.37
C ALA A 256 -8.23 -16.44 7.44
N TRP A 257 -7.78 -17.37 8.30
CA TRP A 257 -8.55 -17.81 9.46
C TRP A 257 -8.80 -16.65 10.45
N HIS A 258 -7.74 -15.93 10.83
CA HIS A 258 -7.85 -14.80 11.76
C HIS A 258 -8.75 -13.67 11.21
N VAL A 259 -8.75 -13.43 9.90
CA VAL A 259 -9.65 -12.46 9.27
C VAL A 259 -11.12 -12.83 9.47
N LEU A 260 -11.49 -14.11 9.42
CA LEU A 260 -12.86 -14.55 9.69
C LEU A 260 -13.22 -14.34 11.16
N GLU A 261 -12.31 -14.71 12.07
CA GLU A 261 -12.53 -14.51 13.50
C GLU A 261 -12.63 -13.03 13.88
N ASP A 262 -11.81 -12.16 13.29
CA ASP A 262 -11.91 -10.71 13.51
C ASP A 262 -13.23 -10.14 12.97
N ALA A 263 -13.72 -10.65 11.82
CA ALA A 263 -15.02 -10.27 11.28
C ALA A 263 -16.22 -10.84 12.05
N GLY A 264 -16.00 -11.79 12.96
CA GLY A 264 -17.09 -12.48 13.67
C GLY A 264 -17.83 -13.52 12.82
N TYR A 265 -17.17 -14.09 11.80
CA TYR A 265 -17.71 -15.17 10.97
C TYR A 265 -17.07 -16.51 11.32
N ARG A 266 -17.88 -17.57 11.34
CA ARG A 266 -17.39 -18.95 11.36
C ARG A 266 -17.18 -19.44 9.95
N ARG A 267 -16.35 -20.47 9.78
CA ARG A 267 -16.21 -21.12 8.47
C ARG A 267 -17.57 -21.64 7.98
N SER A 268 -18.38 -22.21 8.88
CA SER A 268 -19.71 -22.71 8.55
C SER A 268 -20.69 -21.65 8.04
N ASP A 269 -20.49 -20.38 8.38
CA ASP A 269 -21.34 -19.27 7.92
C ASP A 269 -21.05 -18.88 6.45
N LEU A 270 -19.95 -19.39 5.90
CA LEU A 270 -19.48 -19.12 4.55
C LEU A 270 -19.71 -20.29 3.58
N ALA A 271 -20.09 -21.46 4.10
CA ALA A 271 -20.35 -22.64 3.29
C ALA A 271 -21.39 -22.34 2.21
N ASP A 272 -21.17 -22.88 1.00
CA ASP A 272 -21.99 -22.69 -0.20
C ASP A 272 -22.13 -21.23 -0.70
N ARG A 273 -21.48 -20.25 -0.07
CA ARG A 273 -21.47 -18.86 -0.53
C ARG A 273 -20.31 -18.63 -1.51
N PRO A 274 -20.49 -17.78 -2.53
CA PRO A 274 -19.42 -17.44 -3.46
C PRO A 274 -18.46 -16.47 -2.78
N VAL A 275 -17.56 -16.98 -1.94
CA VAL A 275 -16.52 -16.20 -1.27
C VAL A 275 -15.22 -16.27 -2.08
N GLY A 276 -14.78 -15.13 -2.59
CA GLY A 276 -13.54 -15.03 -3.37
C GLY A 276 -12.29 -14.92 -2.51
N VAL A 277 -11.14 -15.31 -3.07
CA VAL A 277 -9.80 -15.22 -2.45
C VAL A 277 -8.82 -14.62 -3.46
N TYR A 278 -8.25 -13.46 -3.12
CA TYR A 278 -7.35 -12.69 -3.99
C TYR A 278 -6.05 -12.38 -3.25
N VAL A 279 -4.92 -12.89 -3.74
CA VAL A 279 -3.64 -12.78 -3.00
C VAL A 279 -2.54 -12.20 -3.86
N GLY A 280 -1.93 -11.12 -3.39
CA GLY A 280 -0.69 -10.59 -3.95
C GLY A 280 0.54 -11.38 -3.50
N VAL A 281 1.35 -11.87 -4.45
CA VAL A 281 2.62 -12.57 -4.21
C VAL A 281 3.55 -12.38 -5.41
N MET A 282 4.86 -12.22 -5.18
CA MET A 282 5.82 -12.03 -6.30
C MET A 282 7.06 -12.94 -6.25
N TYR A 283 7.49 -13.41 -5.08
CA TYR A 283 8.70 -14.25 -4.98
C TYR A 283 8.40 -15.69 -4.58
N GLY A 284 9.00 -16.63 -5.32
CA GLY A 284 8.97 -18.06 -5.02
C GLY A 284 10.37 -18.57 -4.74
N GLU A 285 10.79 -18.52 -3.48
CA GLU A 285 12.16 -18.85 -3.09
C GLU A 285 12.29 -20.25 -2.49
N TYR A 286 11.19 -20.79 -1.94
CA TYR A 286 11.23 -22.07 -1.22
C TYR A 286 11.61 -23.24 -2.13
N GLN A 287 11.27 -23.14 -3.42
CA GLN A 287 11.71 -24.08 -4.47
C GLN A 287 13.24 -24.20 -4.62
N PHE A 288 14.02 -23.19 -4.21
CA PHE A 288 15.49 -23.27 -4.29
C PHE A 288 16.06 -24.31 -3.34
N HIS A 289 15.43 -24.54 -2.18
CA HIS A 289 15.82 -25.62 -1.28
C HIS A 289 15.63 -26.99 -1.95
N GLY A 290 14.53 -27.18 -2.68
CA GLY A 290 14.27 -28.42 -3.43
C GLY A 290 15.25 -28.63 -4.58
N ALA A 291 15.63 -27.55 -5.27
CA ALA A 291 16.66 -27.59 -6.31
C ALA A 291 18.03 -27.98 -5.73
N LEU A 292 18.41 -27.41 -4.58
CA LEU A 292 19.66 -27.75 -3.88
C LEU A 292 19.67 -29.20 -3.41
N ASP A 293 18.54 -29.71 -2.91
CA ASP A 293 18.42 -31.11 -2.49
C ASP A 293 18.58 -32.07 -3.68
N ALA A 294 17.99 -31.76 -4.84
CA ALA A 294 18.17 -32.55 -6.05
C ALA A 294 19.65 -32.60 -6.50
N LEU A 295 20.35 -31.47 -6.45
CA LEU A 295 21.78 -31.40 -6.77
C LEU A 295 22.65 -32.23 -5.81
N ARG A 296 22.19 -32.45 -4.58
CA ARG A 296 22.84 -33.30 -3.56
C ARG A 296 22.45 -34.78 -3.67
N GLY A 297 21.70 -35.18 -4.72
CA GLY A 297 21.23 -36.55 -4.93
C GLY A 297 19.93 -36.90 -4.18
N GLY A 298 19.26 -35.90 -3.59
CA GLY A 298 17.93 -36.02 -2.97
C GLY A 298 16.78 -35.89 -3.99
N ARG A 299 15.56 -35.73 -3.48
CA ARG A 299 14.35 -35.50 -4.30
C ARG A 299 13.88 -34.05 -4.15
N PRO A 300 13.54 -33.32 -5.23
CA PRO A 300 13.02 -31.95 -5.16
C PRO A 300 11.56 -31.98 -4.74
N LEU A 301 11.30 -32.08 -3.43
CA LEU A 301 9.93 -32.18 -2.90
C LEU A 301 9.33 -30.83 -2.47
N THR A 302 10.16 -29.83 -2.19
CA THR A 302 9.72 -28.47 -1.84
C THR A 302 9.52 -27.63 -3.11
N GLY A 303 8.47 -26.82 -3.13
CA GLY A 303 8.14 -25.97 -4.27
C GLY A 303 7.34 -24.75 -3.86
N SER A 304 7.45 -23.68 -4.66
CA SER A 304 6.64 -22.48 -4.53
C SER A 304 5.65 -22.47 -5.70
N SER A 305 4.35 -22.56 -5.41
CA SER A 305 3.30 -22.34 -6.38
C SER A 305 2.45 -21.18 -5.90
N PHE A 306 2.43 -20.06 -6.63
CA PHE A 306 1.67 -18.89 -6.20
C PHE A 306 0.17 -19.19 -6.12
N ALA A 307 -0.35 -19.99 -7.07
CA ALA A 307 -1.74 -20.39 -7.08
C ALA A 307 -2.15 -21.18 -5.82
N THR A 308 -1.25 -21.93 -5.18
CA THR A 308 -1.61 -22.69 -3.98
C THR A 308 -1.88 -21.80 -2.78
N ILE A 309 -1.37 -20.57 -2.74
CA ILE A 309 -1.63 -19.64 -1.64
C ILE A 309 -3.13 -19.32 -1.53
N ALA A 310 -3.75 -18.89 -2.65
CA ALA A 310 -5.19 -18.63 -2.68
C ALA A 310 -6.00 -19.93 -2.59
N ASN A 311 -5.64 -20.95 -3.39
CA ASN A 311 -6.41 -22.19 -3.48
C ASN A 311 -6.41 -22.98 -2.17
N ARG A 312 -5.35 -22.90 -1.36
CA ARG A 312 -5.32 -23.59 -0.06
C ARG A 312 -6.29 -22.96 0.92
N VAL A 313 -6.44 -21.63 0.90
CA VAL A 313 -7.46 -20.93 1.68
C VAL A 313 -8.85 -21.37 1.25
N SER A 314 -9.16 -21.31 -0.05
CA SER A 314 -10.47 -21.75 -0.56
C SER A 314 -10.77 -23.19 -0.19
N HIS A 315 -9.81 -24.09 -0.30
CA HIS A 315 -9.98 -25.50 0.07
C HIS A 315 -10.16 -25.70 1.59
N ALA A 316 -9.35 -25.04 2.43
CA ALA A 316 -9.40 -25.23 3.88
C ALA A 316 -10.66 -24.61 4.51
N LEU A 317 -11.14 -23.50 3.94
CA LEU A 317 -12.31 -22.75 4.41
C LEU A 317 -13.60 -23.09 3.66
N ASP A 318 -13.56 -24.04 2.71
CA ASP A 318 -14.71 -24.47 1.90
C ASP A 318 -15.39 -23.33 1.12
N LEU A 319 -14.58 -22.53 0.42
CA LEU A 319 -15.01 -21.34 -0.32
C LEU A 319 -15.10 -21.63 -1.81
N SER A 320 -16.18 -21.14 -2.44
CA SER A 320 -16.52 -21.46 -3.83
C SER A 320 -16.39 -20.31 -4.84
N GLY A 321 -16.00 -19.11 -4.38
CA GLY A 321 -15.77 -17.96 -5.25
C GLY A 321 -14.43 -18.02 -6.01
N PRO A 322 -14.10 -16.98 -6.80
CA PRO A 322 -12.83 -16.90 -7.53
C PRO A 322 -11.63 -17.02 -6.58
N SER A 323 -10.65 -17.87 -6.90
CA SER A 323 -9.46 -18.06 -6.09
C SER A 323 -8.21 -17.83 -6.94
N MET A 324 -7.50 -16.73 -6.67
CA MET A 324 -6.38 -16.31 -7.51
C MET A 324 -5.23 -15.68 -6.73
N ALA A 325 -4.03 -16.06 -7.16
CA ALA A 325 -2.80 -15.36 -6.81
C ALA A 325 -2.37 -14.51 -8.00
N LEU A 326 -1.85 -13.31 -7.72
CA LEU A 326 -1.45 -12.33 -8.72
C LEU A 326 -0.13 -11.66 -8.36
N ASP A 327 0.63 -11.35 -9.41
CA ASP A 327 1.92 -10.67 -9.35
C ASP A 327 1.88 -9.43 -10.24
N THR A 328 1.73 -8.27 -9.60
CA THR A 328 1.97 -6.95 -10.19
C THR A 328 3.12 -6.25 -9.45
N MET A 329 4.10 -7.05 -9.02
CA MET A 329 5.25 -6.65 -8.19
C MET A 329 4.79 -5.98 -6.88
N CYS A 330 5.36 -4.82 -6.54
CA CYS A 330 5.05 -4.09 -5.31
C CYS A 330 3.58 -3.65 -5.17
N SER A 331 2.83 -3.61 -6.27
CA SER A 331 1.40 -3.24 -6.28
C SER A 331 0.44 -4.43 -6.10
N SER A 332 0.97 -5.65 -5.92
CA SER A 332 0.20 -6.90 -5.95
C SER A 332 -0.98 -6.92 -4.97
N SER A 333 -0.76 -6.62 -3.68
CA SER A 333 -1.87 -6.68 -2.71
C SER A 333 -2.96 -5.62 -2.93
N LEU A 334 -2.63 -4.41 -3.41
CA LEU A 334 -3.68 -3.42 -3.75
C LEU A 334 -4.42 -3.82 -5.02
N THR A 335 -3.72 -4.43 -5.98
CA THR A 335 -4.36 -5.00 -7.18
C THR A 335 -5.31 -6.13 -6.77
N ALA A 336 -4.93 -6.95 -5.79
CA ALA A 336 -5.77 -8.04 -5.27
C ALA A 336 -7.04 -7.50 -4.62
N ILE A 337 -6.90 -6.46 -3.79
CA ILE A 337 -8.02 -5.75 -3.17
C ILE A 337 -8.92 -5.10 -4.22
N HIS A 338 -8.35 -4.45 -5.24
CA HIS A 338 -9.12 -3.87 -6.35
C HIS A 338 -9.97 -4.93 -7.07
N LEU A 339 -9.38 -6.07 -7.43
CA LEU A 339 -10.11 -7.17 -8.09
C LEU A 339 -11.19 -7.77 -7.19
N ALA A 340 -10.93 -7.86 -5.88
CA ALA A 340 -11.94 -8.29 -4.91
C ALA A 340 -13.11 -7.30 -4.83
N CYS A 341 -12.86 -5.99 -4.78
CA CYS A 341 -13.89 -4.96 -4.84
C CYS A 341 -14.72 -5.05 -6.12
N GLU A 342 -14.09 -5.24 -7.28
CA GLU A 342 -14.78 -5.36 -8.55
C GLU A 342 -15.65 -6.63 -8.63
N SER A 343 -15.15 -7.75 -8.10
CA SER A 343 -15.91 -9.01 -7.99
C SER A 343 -17.16 -8.85 -7.12
N LEU A 344 -17.04 -8.16 -5.98
CA LEU A 344 -18.15 -7.84 -5.09
C LEU A 344 -19.20 -6.95 -5.77
N ARG A 345 -18.74 -5.88 -6.46
CA ARG A 345 -19.63 -4.96 -7.20
C ARG A 345 -20.38 -5.66 -8.34
N ARG A 346 -19.73 -6.61 -9.01
CA ARG A 346 -20.34 -7.41 -10.09
C ARG A 346 -21.23 -8.55 -9.58
N GLY A 347 -21.19 -8.85 -8.28
CA GLY A 347 -21.87 -9.98 -7.69
C GLY A 347 -21.28 -11.34 -8.05
N GLU A 348 -20.04 -11.38 -8.55
CA GLU A 348 -19.27 -12.62 -8.74
C GLU A 348 -18.85 -13.24 -7.40
N SER A 349 -18.66 -12.39 -6.38
CA SER A 349 -18.47 -12.79 -5.00
C SER A 349 -19.46 -12.09 -4.08
N GLU A 350 -19.87 -12.77 -3.03
CA GLU A 350 -20.70 -12.18 -1.97
C GLU A 350 -19.84 -11.56 -0.85
N LEU A 351 -18.74 -12.24 -0.53
CA LEU A 351 -17.65 -11.77 0.32
C LEU A 351 -16.32 -12.04 -0.40
N ALA A 352 -15.26 -11.33 -0.04
CA ALA A 352 -13.95 -11.61 -0.59
C ALA A 352 -12.85 -11.46 0.47
N ILE A 353 -11.96 -12.44 0.55
CA ILE A 353 -10.70 -12.34 1.27
C ILE A 353 -9.66 -11.77 0.29
N ALA A 354 -9.06 -10.64 0.64
CA ALA A 354 -8.04 -10.00 -0.20
C ALA A 354 -6.83 -9.56 0.61
N GLY A 355 -5.64 -9.65 0.04
CA GLY A 355 -4.42 -9.27 0.76
C GLY A 355 -3.14 -9.57 0.01
N GLY A 356 -2.06 -9.78 0.76
CA GLY A 356 -0.78 -10.17 0.19
C GLY A 356 0.17 -10.75 1.24
N VAL A 357 1.17 -11.45 0.73
CA VAL A 357 2.21 -12.08 1.54
C VAL A 357 3.57 -11.91 0.87
N ASN A 358 4.60 -11.70 1.69
CA ASN A 358 5.99 -11.70 1.27
C ASN A 358 6.88 -12.22 2.41
N VAL A 359 7.74 -13.19 2.13
CA VAL A 359 8.71 -13.74 3.09
C VAL A 359 10.03 -13.94 2.36
N SER A 360 11.16 -13.78 3.06
CA SER A 360 12.50 -13.94 2.51
C SER A 360 13.14 -15.21 3.08
N VAL A 361 13.17 -16.29 2.30
CA VAL A 361 13.60 -17.63 2.79
C VAL A 361 14.88 -18.16 2.14
N HIS A 362 15.50 -17.39 1.23
CA HIS A 362 16.74 -17.77 0.58
C HIS A 362 17.66 -16.56 0.29
N PRO A 363 19.00 -16.68 0.47
CA PRO A 363 19.93 -15.57 0.22
C PRO A 363 19.95 -15.05 -1.23
N TYR A 364 19.51 -15.89 -2.18
CA TYR A 364 19.42 -15.53 -3.60
C TYR A 364 18.65 -14.23 -3.85
N LYS A 365 17.55 -13.99 -3.14
CA LYS A 365 16.75 -12.77 -3.31
C LYS A 365 17.55 -11.51 -2.98
N PHE A 366 18.29 -11.51 -1.87
CA PHE A 366 19.13 -10.37 -1.51
C PHE A 366 20.23 -10.13 -2.55
N ALA A 367 20.88 -11.19 -3.05
CA ALA A 367 21.87 -11.07 -4.11
C ALA A 367 21.25 -10.53 -5.42
N PHE A 368 20.07 -11.02 -5.81
CA PHE A 368 19.32 -10.56 -6.97
C PHE A 368 18.96 -9.07 -6.87
N LEU A 369 18.39 -8.67 -5.73
CA LEU A 369 17.99 -7.28 -5.50
C LEU A 369 19.19 -6.33 -5.43
N SER A 370 20.31 -6.76 -4.83
CA SER A 370 21.56 -6.01 -4.82
C SER A 370 22.11 -5.78 -6.23
N GLN A 371 22.16 -6.82 -7.06
CA GLN A 371 22.60 -6.70 -8.45
C GLN A 371 21.66 -5.81 -9.29
N GLY A 372 20.37 -5.83 -8.97
CA GLY A 372 19.38 -4.92 -9.54
C GLY A 372 19.44 -3.48 -9.02
N ARG A 373 20.35 -3.17 -8.07
CA ARG A 373 20.49 -1.84 -7.43
C ARG A 373 19.20 -1.33 -6.78
N PHE A 374 18.37 -2.23 -6.28
CA PHE A 374 17.13 -1.87 -5.59
C PHE A 374 17.31 -1.58 -4.09
N LEU A 375 18.37 -2.12 -3.49
CA LEU A 375 18.52 -2.14 -2.04
C LEU A 375 19.25 -0.90 -1.50
N SER A 376 18.71 -0.33 -0.42
CA SER A 376 19.36 0.71 0.37
C SER A 376 20.70 0.22 0.91
N SER A 377 21.71 1.09 0.86
CA SER A 377 23.06 0.79 1.37
C SER A 377 23.15 0.86 2.90
N ASP A 378 22.29 1.65 3.54
CA ASP A 378 22.35 1.92 4.98
C ASP A 378 21.21 1.27 5.78
N GLY A 379 20.36 0.50 5.12
CA GLY A 379 19.27 -0.23 5.75
C GLY A 379 18.08 0.64 6.13
N ARG A 380 17.82 1.74 5.40
CA ARG A 380 16.66 2.62 5.67
C ARG A 380 15.84 2.92 4.43
N CYS A 381 14.52 2.80 4.55
CA CYS A 381 13.57 3.35 3.60
C CYS A 381 13.34 4.83 3.91
N ARG A 382 14.11 5.71 3.28
CA ARG A 382 14.09 7.17 3.53
C ARG A 382 12.97 7.88 2.79
N ALA A 383 11.73 7.44 2.98
CA ALA A 383 10.55 7.98 2.30
C ALA A 383 10.47 9.52 2.50
N PHE A 384 10.67 10.26 1.41
CA PHE A 384 10.73 11.72 1.35
C PHE A 384 11.88 12.38 2.14
N GLY A 385 12.80 11.59 2.67
CA GLY A 385 13.99 12.03 3.38
C GLY A 385 15.22 12.17 2.49
N VAL A 386 16.23 12.88 2.98
CA VAL A 386 17.51 13.02 2.28
C VAL A 386 18.28 11.68 2.25
N GLY A 387 19.00 11.45 1.15
CA GLY A 387 19.96 10.34 1.03
C GLY A 387 19.35 8.97 0.70
N GLY A 388 18.08 8.93 0.25
CA GLY A 388 17.44 7.69 -0.18
C GLY A 388 18.05 7.11 -1.47
N ASP A 389 18.65 5.92 -1.38
CA ASP A 389 19.35 5.24 -2.48
C ASP A 389 18.77 3.87 -2.85
N GLY A 390 17.68 3.45 -2.20
CA GLY A 390 17.01 2.18 -2.41
C GLY A 390 16.04 1.87 -1.28
N TYR A 391 15.40 0.71 -1.32
CA TYR A 391 14.51 0.24 -0.27
C TYR A 391 15.14 -0.87 0.58
N VAL A 392 14.55 -1.14 1.74
CA VAL A 392 14.92 -2.27 2.62
C VAL A 392 13.90 -3.40 2.44
N PRO A 393 14.26 -4.64 2.06
CA PRO A 393 13.29 -5.71 1.91
C PRO A 393 12.60 -6.03 3.25
N GLY A 394 11.28 -6.14 3.24
CA GLY A 394 10.49 -6.49 4.41
C GLY A 394 9.65 -7.75 4.19
N GLU A 395 9.47 -8.53 5.24
CA GLU A 395 8.53 -9.64 5.32
C GLU A 395 7.20 -9.16 5.90
N GLY A 396 6.10 -9.78 5.49
CA GLY A 396 4.79 -9.48 6.04
C GLY A 396 3.68 -10.29 5.40
N VAL A 397 2.59 -10.46 6.15
CA VAL A 397 1.33 -11.02 5.65
C VAL A 397 0.19 -10.15 6.15
N GLY A 398 -0.75 -9.82 5.29
CA GLY A 398 -1.96 -9.11 5.66
C GLY A 398 -3.13 -9.55 4.79
N ALA A 399 -4.33 -9.52 5.35
CA ALA A 399 -5.55 -9.82 4.65
C ALA A 399 -6.74 -9.06 5.26
N VAL A 400 -7.75 -8.83 4.43
CA VAL A 400 -9.04 -8.23 4.79
C VAL A 400 -10.19 -9.11 4.31
N LEU A 401 -11.29 -9.12 5.05
CA LEU A 401 -12.59 -9.60 4.58
C LEU A 401 -13.41 -8.40 4.10
N LEU A 402 -13.85 -8.48 2.85
CA LEU A 402 -14.54 -7.41 2.15
C LEU A 402 -15.98 -7.81 1.88
N LYS A 403 -16.89 -6.83 1.99
CA LYS A 403 -18.32 -7.02 1.74
C LYS A 403 -18.95 -5.72 1.22
N PRO A 404 -19.98 -5.77 0.34
CA PRO A 404 -20.72 -4.57 -0.02
C PRO A 404 -21.26 -3.87 1.23
N TYR A 405 -21.02 -2.57 1.36
CA TYR A 405 -21.29 -1.81 2.59
C TYR A 405 -22.73 -1.96 3.08
N ARG A 406 -23.71 -1.90 2.17
CA ARG A 406 -25.14 -2.10 2.52
C ARG A 406 -25.42 -3.46 3.15
N LYS A 407 -24.78 -4.51 2.67
CA LYS A 407 -24.91 -5.85 3.24
C LYS A 407 -24.17 -5.96 4.58
N ALA A 408 -23.04 -5.25 4.72
CA ALA A 408 -22.34 -5.20 6.00
C ALA A 408 -23.20 -4.54 7.10
N LEU A 409 -23.85 -3.43 6.78
CA LEU A 409 -24.82 -2.79 7.68
C LEU A 409 -26.02 -3.69 8.00
N ALA A 410 -26.60 -4.33 6.98
CA ALA A 410 -27.77 -5.19 7.15
C ALA A 410 -27.47 -6.39 8.07
N ASP A 411 -26.26 -6.93 7.97
CA ASP A 411 -25.84 -8.10 8.74
C ASP A 411 -25.26 -7.72 10.12
N GLY A 412 -25.16 -6.41 10.42
CA GLY A 412 -24.63 -5.92 11.69
C GLY A 412 -23.12 -6.14 11.84
N ASP A 413 -22.40 -6.20 10.72
CA ASP A 413 -20.95 -6.44 10.73
C ASP A 413 -20.20 -5.26 11.36
N ARG A 414 -19.11 -5.56 12.05
CA ARG A 414 -18.10 -4.56 12.39
C ARG A 414 -17.50 -4.00 11.10
N ILE A 415 -17.24 -2.69 11.07
CA ILE A 415 -16.64 -2.03 9.91
C ILE A 415 -15.37 -1.31 10.39
N HIS A 416 -14.20 -1.77 9.93
CA HIS A 416 -12.91 -1.12 10.20
C HIS A 416 -12.73 0.17 9.39
N GLY A 417 -13.36 0.23 8.22
CA GLY A 417 -13.35 1.36 7.30
C GLY A 417 -13.99 0.98 5.97
N LEU A 418 -14.13 1.96 5.08
CA LEU A 418 -14.73 1.80 3.75
C LEU A 418 -13.69 2.01 2.66
N ILE A 419 -13.79 1.22 1.59
CA ILE A 419 -13.14 1.46 0.30
C ILE A 419 -14.18 2.10 -0.61
N LEU A 420 -14.04 3.40 -0.84
CA LEU A 420 -14.98 4.18 -1.66
C LEU A 420 -14.68 4.05 -3.15
N GLY A 421 -13.40 4.03 -3.51
CA GLY A 421 -12.95 3.97 -4.90
C GLY A 421 -11.59 3.31 -5.04
N SER A 422 -11.33 2.72 -6.19
CA SER A 422 -10.05 2.07 -6.47
C SER A 422 -9.72 2.09 -7.95
N ALA A 423 -8.46 2.26 -8.31
CA ALA A 423 -8.03 2.22 -9.70
C ALA A 423 -6.70 1.52 -9.86
N VAL A 424 -6.57 0.78 -10.96
CA VAL A 424 -5.31 0.17 -11.42
C VAL A 424 -5.00 0.60 -12.85
N ASN A 425 -3.73 0.87 -13.15
CA ASN A 425 -3.28 1.15 -14.53
C ASN A 425 -1.82 0.75 -14.75
N HIS A 426 -1.26 1.11 -15.91
CA HIS A 426 0.16 0.90 -16.22
C HIS A 426 0.85 2.21 -16.63
N GLY A 427 2.14 2.32 -16.30
CA GLY A 427 3.04 3.43 -16.67
C GLY A 427 3.32 3.56 -18.17
N ALA A 428 2.79 2.67 -19.00
CA ALA A 428 3.10 2.51 -20.42
C ALA A 428 4.63 2.51 -20.66
N ARG A 429 5.10 3.19 -21.72
CA ARG A 429 6.52 3.30 -22.06
C ARG A 429 7.14 4.48 -21.32
N THR A 430 8.28 4.24 -20.66
CA THR A 430 9.08 5.22 -19.92
C THR A 430 10.55 5.13 -20.35
N ASN A 431 11.44 5.96 -19.79
CA ASN A 431 12.88 5.96 -20.16
C ASN A 431 13.67 4.75 -19.63
N GLY A 432 12.99 3.77 -19.03
CA GLY A 432 13.56 2.50 -18.60
C GLY A 432 12.49 1.64 -17.94
N TYR A 433 12.61 0.31 -18.04
CA TYR A 433 11.56 -0.60 -17.59
C TYR A 433 11.10 -0.36 -16.14
N SER A 434 12.03 -0.01 -15.24
CA SER A 434 11.76 0.25 -13.83
C SER A 434 11.51 1.73 -13.48
N VAL A 435 11.45 2.60 -14.49
CA VAL A 435 11.30 4.05 -14.30
C VAL A 435 9.81 4.39 -14.15
N PRO A 436 9.37 5.01 -13.05
CA PRO A 436 7.97 5.36 -12.84
C PRO A 436 7.49 6.48 -13.76
N ASN A 437 6.17 6.59 -13.93
CA ASN A 437 5.53 7.61 -14.78
C ASN A 437 4.57 8.47 -13.93
N PRO A 438 4.91 9.75 -13.64
CA PRO A 438 4.10 10.61 -12.78
C PRO A 438 2.69 10.85 -13.34
N ARG A 439 2.53 10.93 -14.67
CA ARG A 439 1.21 11.09 -15.31
C ARG A 439 0.35 9.84 -15.16
N ALA A 440 0.95 8.65 -15.17
CA ALA A 440 0.21 7.41 -14.96
C ALA A 440 -0.24 7.27 -13.50
N GLN A 441 0.63 7.63 -12.55
CA GLN A 441 0.29 7.69 -11.13
C GLN A 441 -0.84 8.69 -10.88
N GLN A 442 -0.72 9.92 -11.43
CA GLN A 442 -1.79 10.93 -11.39
C GLN A 442 -3.12 10.34 -11.89
N ARG A 443 -3.14 9.71 -13.07
CA ARG A 443 -4.38 9.11 -13.61
C ARG A 443 -4.98 8.06 -12.69
N ALA A 444 -4.17 7.18 -12.10
CA ALA A 444 -4.67 6.18 -11.15
C ALA A 444 -5.33 6.86 -9.93
N ILE A 445 -4.68 7.87 -9.38
CA ILE A 445 -5.19 8.63 -8.23
C ILE A 445 -6.49 9.35 -8.59
N THR A 446 -6.51 10.13 -9.68
CA THR A 446 -7.68 10.88 -10.13
C THR A 446 -8.86 9.94 -10.43
N THR A 447 -8.65 8.83 -11.13
CA THR A 447 -9.72 7.85 -11.39
C THR A 447 -10.28 7.24 -10.11
N ALA A 448 -9.44 6.94 -9.11
CA ALA A 448 -9.92 6.41 -7.84
C ALA A 448 -10.73 7.46 -7.05
N LEU A 449 -10.32 8.73 -7.05
CA LEU A 449 -11.07 9.85 -6.46
C LEU A 449 -12.41 10.08 -7.16
N GLU A 450 -12.42 10.05 -8.50
CA GLU A 450 -13.64 10.17 -9.31
C GLU A 450 -14.62 9.03 -9.03
N GLN A 451 -14.15 7.78 -8.98
CA GLN A 451 -14.98 6.63 -8.61
C GLN A 451 -15.52 6.72 -7.19
N ALA A 452 -14.74 7.27 -6.26
CA ALA A 452 -15.17 7.48 -4.88
C ALA A 452 -16.17 8.64 -4.74
N GLY A 453 -16.33 9.50 -5.75
CA GLY A 453 -17.06 10.76 -5.60
C GLY A 453 -16.43 11.71 -4.57
N VAL A 454 -15.12 11.57 -4.33
CA VAL A 454 -14.39 12.32 -3.30
C VAL A 454 -13.54 13.41 -3.94
N ALA A 455 -13.71 14.65 -3.50
CA ALA A 455 -12.88 15.75 -3.95
C ALA A 455 -11.51 15.73 -3.21
N PRO A 456 -10.40 16.16 -3.84
CA PRO A 456 -9.08 16.12 -3.21
C PRO A 456 -8.99 16.83 -1.85
N GLN A 457 -9.73 17.92 -1.65
CA GLN A 457 -9.78 18.66 -0.39
C GLN A 457 -10.41 17.88 0.77
N ASP A 458 -11.10 16.78 0.50
CA ASP A 458 -11.73 15.93 1.52
C ASP A 458 -10.79 14.86 2.05
N ILE A 459 -9.65 14.67 1.41
CA ILE A 459 -8.64 13.73 1.88
C ILE A 459 -7.89 14.38 3.05
N GLY A 460 -7.80 13.66 4.16
CA GLY A 460 -7.08 14.08 5.36
C GLY A 460 -5.67 13.52 5.47
N TYR A 461 -5.32 12.49 4.70
CA TYR A 461 -4.01 11.82 4.75
C TYR A 461 -3.69 11.08 3.45
N VAL A 462 -2.41 10.98 3.09
CA VAL A 462 -1.94 10.11 2.02
C VAL A 462 -0.91 9.11 2.55
N GLU A 463 -1.23 7.82 2.43
CA GLU A 463 -0.27 6.73 2.57
C GLU A 463 0.34 6.46 1.20
N ALA A 464 1.59 6.89 1.03
CA ALA A 464 2.30 6.83 -0.24
C ALA A 464 2.89 5.45 -0.51
N HIS A 465 3.29 5.23 -1.76
CA HIS A 465 4.20 4.14 -2.07
C HIS A 465 5.56 4.38 -1.41
N GLY A 466 6.14 5.58 -1.51
CA GLY A 466 7.21 6.11 -0.66
C GLY A 466 8.33 5.12 -0.36
N THR A 467 9.07 4.70 -1.40
CA THR A 467 10.18 3.73 -1.27
C THR A 467 11.46 4.33 -0.70
N GLY A 468 11.57 5.65 -0.63
CA GLY A 468 12.77 6.31 -0.12
C GLY A 468 13.88 6.37 -1.16
N THR A 469 13.54 6.69 -2.42
CA THR A 469 14.54 6.83 -3.49
C THR A 469 14.67 8.29 -3.92
N ALA A 470 15.90 8.70 -4.26
CA ALA A 470 16.22 10.09 -4.59
C ALA A 470 15.39 10.67 -5.74
N LEU A 471 14.94 9.84 -6.69
CA LEU A 471 14.12 10.24 -7.85
C LEU A 471 12.69 9.70 -7.81
N GLY A 472 12.45 8.50 -7.27
CA GLY A 472 11.10 7.93 -7.22
C GLY A 472 10.16 8.73 -6.31
N ASP A 473 10.64 9.20 -5.16
CA ASP A 473 9.84 9.99 -4.23
C ASP A 473 9.43 11.36 -4.82
N PRO A 474 10.31 12.14 -5.48
CA PRO A 474 9.89 13.30 -6.28
C PRO A 474 8.87 12.96 -7.36
N ILE A 475 9.04 11.86 -8.11
CA ILE A 475 8.11 11.47 -9.19
C ILE A 475 6.71 11.19 -8.62
N GLU A 476 6.65 10.46 -7.51
CA GLU A 476 5.40 10.19 -6.81
C GLU A 476 4.73 11.48 -6.33
N LEU A 477 5.49 12.39 -5.72
CA LEU A 477 4.93 13.64 -5.23
C LEU A 477 4.46 14.56 -6.36
N THR A 478 5.12 14.55 -7.52
CA THR A 478 4.64 15.22 -8.72
C THR A 478 3.28 14.67 -9.15
N GLY A 479 3.14 13.35 -9.25
CA GLY A 479 1.88 12.70 -9.60
C GLY A 479 0.74 13.01 -8.63
N LEU A 480 1.03 12.96 -7.33
CA LEU A 480 0.09 13.36 -6.27
C LEU A 480 -0.28 14.84 -6.34
N THR A 481 0.69 15.74 -6.50
CA THR A 481 0.45 17.20 -6.58
C THR A 481 -0.46 17.54 -7.75
N HIS A 482 -0.33 16.83 -8.87
CA HIS A 482 -1.20 17.03 -10.02
C HIS A 482 -2.61 16.47 -9.80
N ALA A 483 -2.74 15.33 -9.12
CA ALA A 483 -4.05 14.74 -8.82
C ALA A 483 -4.82 15.51 -7.73
N TYR A 484 -4.09 16.13 -6.78
CA TYR A 484 -4.65 16.88 -5.66
C TYR A 484 -4.74 18.39 -5.91
N ARG A 485 -4.47 18.85 -7.14
CA ARG A 485 -4.51 20.26 -7.50
C ARG A 485 -5.93 20.81 -7.27
N SER A 486 -6.08 21.70 -6.29
CA SER A 486 -7.32 22.42 -6.01
C SER A 486 -7.03 23.90 -5.80
N ALA A 487 -8.04 24.76 -5.95
CA ALA A 487 -7.90 26.20 -5.70
C ALA A 487 -7.57 26.51 -4.22
N GLU A 488 -7.82 25.56 -3.32
CA GLU A 488 -7.64 25.64 -1.86
C GLU A 488 -6.35 24.95 -1.40
N ALA A 489 -5.56 24.39 -2.32
CA ALA A 489 -4.32 23.66 -2.05
C ALA A 489 -3.19 24.59 -1.60
N ALA A 490 -3.26 25.11 -0.38
CA ALA A 490 -2.13 25.80 0.24
C ALA A 490 -0.95 24.84 0.44
N PRO A 491 0.31 25.34 0.45
CA PRO A 491 1.46 24.51 0.78
C PRO A 491 1.32 23.83 2.14
N GLY A 492 1.68 22.54 2.21
CA GLY A 492 1.62 21.74 3.43
C GLY A 492 0.22 21.35 3.93
N THR A 493 -0.85 21.54 3.14
CA THR A 493 -2.23 21.17 3.48
C THR A 493 -2.38 19.69 3.85
N TRP A 494 -1.82 18.75 3.08
CA TRP A 494 -2.04 17.32 3.27
C TRP A 494 -0.86 16.63 3.95
N PRO A 495 -1.07 15.92 5.08
CA PRO A 495 -0.05 15.05 5.65
C PRO A 495 0.15 13.82 4.75
N ILE A 496 1.41 13.46 4.51
CA ILE A 496 1.83 12.29 3.75
C ILE A 496 2.83 11.45 4.57
N GLY A 497 2.78 10.12 4.43
CA GLY A 497 3.78 9.23 4.99
C GLY A 497 3.88 7.90 4.25
N SER A 498 4.75 7.01 4.74
CA SER A 498 4.89 5.64 4.23
C SER A 498 5.21 4.69 5.36
N VAL A 499 4.46 3.61 5.51
CA VAL A 499 4.71 2.53 6.48
C VAL A 499 6.08 1.90 6.28
N LYS A 500 6.65 2.01 5.07
CA LYS A 500 7.94 1.41 4.71
C LYS A 500 9.09 1.98 5.51
N SER A 501 8.96 3.20 6.04
CA SER A 501 9.96 3.78 6.92
C SER A 501 10.07 3.07 8.26
N ASN A 502 9.04 2.33 8.69
CA ASN A 502 9.02 1.60 9.95
C ASN A 502 9.39 0.12 9.76
N ILE A 503 8.84 -0.53 8.74
CA ILE A 503 8.89 -1.99 8.59
C ILE A 503 9.57 -2.47 7.30
N GLY A 504 10.15 -1.55 6.53
CA GLY A 504 10.73 -1.85 5.22
C GLY A 504 9.68 -1.98 4.13
N HIS A 505 10.13 -2.28 2.91
CA HIS A 505 9.26 -2.53 1.78
C HIS A 505 8.83 -3.99 1.76
N LEU A 506 7.56 -4.23 2.11
CA LEU A 506 6.94 -5.56 2.16
C LEU A 506 6.57 -6.12 0.78
N GLU A 507 7.15 -5.55 -0.28
CA GLU A 507 7.03 -6.05 -1.65
C GLU A 507 5.58 -6.34 -2.07
N SER A 508 5.21 -7.58 -2.38
CA SER A 508 3.83 -7.96 -2.76
C SER A 508 2.79 -7.70 -1.66
N ALA A 509 3.21 -7.59 -0.40
CA ALA A 509 2.37 -7.25 0.76
C ALA A 509 2.45 -5.76 1.16
N ALA A 510 3.15 -4.91 0.42
CA ALA A 510 3.34 -3.50 0.77
C ALA A 510 2.03 -2.70 0.80
N GLY A 511 1.10 -3.01 -0.10
CA GLY A 511 -0.19 -2.33 -0.17
C GLY A 511 -1.10 -2.64 1.01
N ILE A 512 -1.17 -3.92 1.41
CA ILE A 512 -2.00 -4.34 2.55
C ILE A 512 -1.41 -3.82 3.87
N ALA A 513 -0.08 -3.71 4.00
CA ALA A 513 0.55 -3.05 5.13
C ALA A 513 0.14 -1.56 5.24
N GLY A 514 0.12 -0.84 4.11
CA GLY A 514 -0.35 0.54 4.04
C GLY A 514 -1.84 0.66 4.40
N LEU A 515 -2.68 -0.27 3.91
CA LEU A 515 -4.11 -0.32 4.28
C LEU A 515 -4.29 -0.58 5.78
N THR A 516 -3.57 -1.55 6.35
CA THR A 516 -3.62 -1.83 7.79
C THR A 516 -3.22 -0.60 8.60
N LYS A 517 -2.14 0.10 8.24
CA LYS A 517 -1.76 1.36 8.89
C LYS A 517 -2.89 2.39 8.85
N VAL A 518 -3.49 2.63 7.68
CA VAL A 518 -4.57 3.62 7.54
C VAL A 518 -5.79 3.25 8.40
N LEU A 519 -6.22 1.99 8.38
CA LEU A 519 -7.34 1.52 9.20
C LEU A 519 -7.07 1.66 10.71
N LEU A 520 -5.83 1.39 11.15
CA LEU A 520 -5.42 1.65 12.53
C LEU A 520 -5.42 3.15 12.86
N GLN A 521 -4.94 4.01 11.96
CA GLN A 521 -5.02 5.46 12.15
C GLN A 521 -6.46 5.97 12.25
N PHE A 522 -7.41 5.38 11.49
CA PHE A 522 -8.84 5.67 11.65
C PHE A 522 -9.35 5.22 13.03
N ARG A 523 -9.09 3.96 13.42
CA ARG A 523 -9.49 3.40 14.72
C ARG A 523 -9.01 4.26 15.89
N HIS A 524 -7.75 4.70 15.85
CA HIS A 524 -7.13 5.50 16.91
C HIS A 524 -7.24 7.01 16.70
N ARG A 525 -7.87 7.45 15.59
CA ARG A 525 -8.01 8.87 15.21
C ARG A 525 -6.69 9.64 15.32
N THR A 526 -5.60 9.03 14.88
CA THR A 526 -4.24 9.50 15.13
C THR A 526 -3.37 9.20 13.91
N LEU A 527 -2.58 10.19 13.50
CA LEU A 527 -1.57 10.06 12.45
C LEU A 527 -0.22 9.68 13.07
N VAL A 528 0.41 8.64 12.53
CA VAL A 528 1.70 8.11 13.02
C VAL A 528 2.87 8.67 12.22
N PRO A 529 4.07 8.81 12.82
CA PRO A 529 5.23 9.38 12.15
C PRO A 529 5.75 8.50 11.00
N SER A 530 6.10 9.15 9.89
CA SER A 530 6.94 8.63 8.81
C SER A 530 8.40 8.91 9.18
N LEU A 531 9.21 7.86 9.28
CA LEU A 531 10.58 7.94 9.79
C LEU A 531 11.59 8.40 8.74
N HIS A 532 12.81 8.70 9.20
CA HIS A 532 13.97 9.05 8.37
C HIS A 532 13.80 10.30 7.49
N SER A 533 12.86 11.18 7.83
CA SER A 533 12.56 12.43 7.12
C SER A 533 12.78 13.67 8.00
N ALA A 534 13.74 13.60 8.93
CA ALA A 534 14.12 14.77 9.75
C ALA A 534 14.67 15.89 8.86
N GLU A 535 15.57 15.53 7.95
CA GLU A 535 15.96 16.32 6.78
C GLU A 535 15.23 15.77 5.55
N LEU A 536 14.56 16.66 4.80
CA LEU A 536 13.73 16.32 3.65
C LEU A 536 14.56 16.19 2.37
N ASN A 537 14.04 15.43 1.41
CA ASN A 537 14.68 15.27 0.10
C ASN A 537 14.76 16.63 -0.65
N PRO A 538 15.96 17.13 -0.97
CA PRO A 538 16.14 18.44 -1.62
C PRO A 538 15.66 18.48 -3.08
N ASN A 539 15.37 17.32 -3.69
CA ASN A 539 14.77 17.25 -5.02
C ASN A 539 13.26 17.52 -5.01
N ILE A 540 12.68 17.77 -3.83
CA ILE A 540 11.28 18.09 -3.63
C ILE A 540 11.17 19.49 -3.05
N ASP A 541 10.44 20.37 -3.73
CA ASP A 541 10.11 21.69 -3.22
C ASP A 541 8.92 21.62 -2.25
N PHE A 542 9.20 21.29 -0.99
CA PHE A 542 8.18 21.23 0.06
C PHE A 542 7.61 22.60 0.46
N GLU A 543 8.28 23.71 0.14
CA GLU A 543 7.77 25.05 0.42
C GLU A 543 6.59 25.40 -0.47
N ARG A 544 6.57 24.85 -1.70
CA ARG A 544 5.46 25.02 -2.66
C ARG A 544 4.56 23.78 -2.76
N SER A 545 5.00 22.65 -2.24
CA SER A 545 4.23 21.40 -2.29
C SER A 545 2.98 21.49 -1.42
N PRO A 546 1.82 21.01 -1.90
CA PRO A 546 0.63 20.87 -1.07
C PRO A 546 0.78 19.83 0.05
N PHE A 547 1.82 18.99 0.00
CA PHE A 547 2.05 17.92 0.97
C PHE A 547 3.09 18.29 2.02
N ARG A 548 2.88 17.83 3.26
CA ARG A 548 3.88 17.85 4.35
C ARG A 548 4.11 16.43 4.86
N VAL A 549 5.36 16.06 5.11
CA VAL A 549 5.65 14.75 5.69
C VAL A 549 5.16 14.70 7.14
N GLN A 550 4.38 13.68 7.50
CA GLN A 550 3.90 13.45 8.86
C GLN A 550 5.07 12.95 9.72
N ARG A 551 5.76 13.84 10.45
CA ARG A 551 6.99 13.48 11.21
C ARG A 551 6.76 13.17 12.68
N GLU A 552 5.59 13.55 13.20
CA GLU A 552 5.26 13.45 14.62
C GLU A 552 3.97 12.65 14.80
N LEU A 553 3.78 12.05 15.97
CA LEU A 553 2.48 11.49 16.34
C LEU A 553 1.52 12.66 16.59
N SER A 554 0.41 12.73 15.87
CA SER A 554 -0.57 13.81 16.05
C SER A 554 -1.99 13.29 15.96
N ALA A 555 -2.93 13.91 16.68
CA ALA A 555 -4.34 13.64 16.49
C ALA A 555 -4.74 13.85 15.01
N TRP A 556 -5.60 12.98 14.51
CA TRP A 556 -6.30 13.19 13.24
C TRP A 556 -7.61 13.87 13.60
N PRO A 557 -7.73 15.20 13.44
CA PRO A 557 -8.87 15.95 13.98
C PRO A 557 -10.20 15.53 13.35
N ASP A 558 -11.28 15.65 14.12
CA ASP A 558 -12.63 15.63 13.55
C ASP A 558 -12.84 16.86 12.67
N GLY A 559 -13.64 16.71 11.61
CA GLY A 559 -14.03 17.79 10.72
C GLY A 559 -15.48 17.65 10.29
N ASP A 560 -15.92 18.54 9.40
CA ASP A 560 -17.28 18.51 8.84
C ASP A 560 -17.52 17.30 7.91
N ARG A 561 -16.45 16.59 7.53
CA ARG A 561 -16.48 15.38 6.70
C ARG A 561 -15.75 14.23 7.41
N PRO A 562 -16.10 12.97 7.12
CA PRO A 562 -15.39 11.80 7.64
C PRO A 562 -13.90 11.86 7.27
N ARG A 563 -13.05 11.28 8.12
CA ARG A 563 -11.62 11.09 7.81
C ARG A 563 -11.49 10.22 6.57
N ARG A 564 -10.79 10.73 5.56
CA ARG A 564 -10.50 10.01 4.32
C ARG A 564 -9.01 9.95 4.04
N ALA A 565 -8.58 8.87 3.40
CA ALA A 565 -7.18 8.68 3.02
C ALA A 565 -7.04 8.25 1.56
N GLY A 566 -6.01 8.73 0.89
CA GLY A 566 -5.49 8.13 -0.34
C GLY A 566 -4.41 7.10 0.00
N LEU A 567 -4.40 5.94 -0.66
CA LEU A 567 -3.39 4.90 -0.49
C LEU A 567 -2.84 4.46 -1.84
N SER A 568 -1.53 4.64 -2.05
CA SER A 568 -0.83 4.31 -3.30
C SER A 568 0.08 3.08 -3.17
N SER A 569 0.13 2.25 -4.21
CA SER A 569 1.22 1.28 -4.40
C SER A 569 1.58 1.11 -5.87
N PHE A 570 2.88 1.24 -6.18
CA PHE A 570 3.39 1.24 -7.55
C PHE A 570 4.42 0.13 -7.74
N GLY A 571 4.16 -0.79 -8.66
CA GLY A 571 5.06 -1.86 -9.04
C GLY A 571 6.19 -1.34 -9.92
N ALA A 572 7.41 -1.83 -9.72
CA ALA A 572 8.58 -1.43 -10.50
C ALA A 572 8.37 -1.62 -12.02
N GLY A 573 7.63 -2.63 -12.45
CA GLY A 573 7.31 -2.86 -13.86
C GLY A 573 6.32 -1.85 -14.48
N GLY A 574 5.77 -0.92 -13.68
CA GLY A 574 4.87 0.14 -14.14
C GLY A 574 3.39 -0.06 -13.75
N ALA A 575 3.01 -1.18 -13.16
CA ALA A 575 1.66 -1.41 -12.65
C ALA A 575 1.38 -0.50 -11.44
N ASN A 576 0.35 0.33 -11.50
CA ASN A 576 -0.01 1.26 -10.42
C ASN A 576 -1.37 0.89 -9.84
N ALA A 577 -1.52 1.05 -8.52
CA ALA A 577 -2.79 0.91 -7.83
C ALA A 577 -2.99 2.07 -6.83
N HIS A 578 -4.22 2.56 -6.73
CA HIS A 578 -4.61 3.56 -5.73
C HIS A 578 -5.98 3.22 -5.13
N LEU A 579 -6.13 3.38 -3.81
CA LEU A 579 -7.41 3.25 -3.10
C LEU A 579 -7.79 4.59 -2.44
N VAL A 580 -9.08 4.89 -2.40
CA VAL A 580 -9.66 5.96 -1.59
C VAL A 580 -10.45 5.33 -0.45
N LEU A 581 -10.07 5.68 0.77
CA LEU A 581 -10.55 5.08 2.00
C LEU A 581 -11.29 6.11 2.84
N GLU A 582 -12.28 5.65 3.61
CA GLU A 582 -13.01 6.45 4.60
C GLU A 582 -13.06 5.70 5.94
N GLU A 583 -13.03 6.44 7.05
CA GLU A 583 -13.25 5.86 8.37
C GLU A 583 -14.63 5.21 8.49
N SER A 584 -14.80 4.32 9.47
CA SER A 584 -16.10 3.69 9.70
C SER A 584 -17.15 4.73 10.11
N PRO A 585 -18.34 4.72 9.49
CA PRO A 585 -19.45 5.58 9.91
C PRO A 585 -20.03 5.15 11.27
N ASN A 586 -19.79 3.89 11.66
CA ASN A 586 -20.17 3.33 12.96
C ASN A 586 -18.88 2.93 13.70
N PRO A 587 -18.18 3.88 14.34
CA PRO A 587 -16.99 3.55 15.10
C PRO A 587 -17.33 2.57 16.21
N ASP A 588 -16.38 1.68 16.54
CA ASP A 588 -16.56 0.69 17.60
C ASP A 588 -17.01 1.38 18.91
N PRO A 589 -17.97 0.81 19.64
CA PRO A 589 -18.37 1.33 20.94
C PRO A 589 -17.19 1.24 21.91
N VAL A 590 -16.69 2.40 22.34
CA VAL A 590 -15.65 2.50 23.38
C VAL A 590 -16.30 2.80 24.71
N THR A 591 -16.06 1.95 25.70
CA THR A 591 -16.58 2.12 27.06
C THR A 591 -15.64 2.94 27.94
N ASP A 592 -16.17 3.55 29.00
CA ASP A 592 -15.39 4.35 29.96
C ASP A 592 -14.39 3.51 30.78
N VAL A 593 -14.68 2.21 30.95
CA VAL A 593 -13.86 1.25 31.70
C VAL A 593 -13.68 -0.05 30.90
N PRO A 594 -12.60 -0.81 31.12
CA PRO A 594 -12.39 -2.10 30.47
C PRO A 594 -13.51 -3.10 30.73
N ALA A 595 -13.67 -4.10 29.87
CA ALA A 595 -14.70 -5.14 29.99
C ALA A 595 -14.64 -5.87 31.35
N GLY A 596 -13.45 -6.07 31.90
CA GLY A 596 -13.21 -6.69 33.21
C GLY A 596 -13.67 -5.87 34.42
N GLU A 597 -14.06 -4.62 34.23
CA GLU A 597 -14.58 -3.73 35.28
C GLU A 597 -16.08 -3.42 35.09
N GLN A 598 -16.72 -4.01 34.08
CA GLN A 598 -18.12 -3.77 33.74
C GLN A 598 -19.05 -4.73 34.46
N ARG A 599 -20.31 -4.29 34.63
CA ARG A 599 -21.41 -5.11 35.12
C ARG A 599 -22.53 -5.14 34.11
N THR A 600 -23.14 -6.29 33.93
CA THR A 600 -24.31 -6.47 33.07
C THR A 600 -25.58 -6.54 33.92
N GLY A 601 -26.71 -6.08 33.37
CA GLY A 601 -28.01 -6.15 34.06
C GLY A 601 -28.58 -7.56 34.17
N GLU A 602 -28.14 -8.46 33.30
CA GLU A 602 -28.53 -9.88 33.23
C GLU A 602 -27.28 -10.76 33.06
N PRO A 603 -27.34 -12.05 33.42
CA PRO A 603 -26.23 -12.98 33.21
C PRO A 603 -25.84 -13.08 31.72
N VAL A 604 -24.57 -12.90 31.42
CA VAL A 604 -23.98 -13.11 30.10
C VAL A 604 -23.13 -14.38 30.09
N LEU A 605 -23.03 -15.01 28.91
CA LEU A 605 -22.29 -16.26 28.71
C LEU A 605 -21.05 -15.99 27.85
N PHE A 606 -19.88 -16.22 28.42
CA PHE A 606 -18.61 -16.19 27.69
C PHE A 606 -18.18 -17.61 27.33
N LEU A 607 -17.90 -17.84 26.04
CA LEU A 607 -17.51 -19.15 25.53
C LEU A 607 -16.09 -19.10 24.98
N LEU A 608 -15.30 -20.13 25.27
CA LEU A 608 -14.06 -20.40 24.55
C LEU A 608 -14.07 -21.82 24.05
N SER A 609 -13.44 -22.05 22.90
CA SER A 609 -13.10 -23.38 22.48
C SER A 609 -11.73 -23.42 21.83
N ALA A 610 -11.06 -24.55 21.96
CA ALA A 610 -9.80 -24.85 21.33
C ALA A 610 -9.78 -26.34 20.97
N ARG A 611 -8.77 -26.75 20.21
CA ARG A 611 -8.65 -28.15 19.80
C ARG A 611 -8.43 -29.10 20.97
N ASP A 612 -7.71 -28.66 21.99
CA ASP A 612 -7.45 -29.44 23.20
C ASP A 612 -7.28 -28.53 24.41
N GLU A 613 -7.21 -29.15 25.59
CA GLU A 613 -7.20 -28.45 26.86
C GLU A 613 -5.96 -27.58 27.07
N GLU A 614 -4.80 -27.96 26.53
CA GLU A 614 -3.57 -27.17 26.61
C GLU A 614 -3.74 -25.83 25.88
N ARG A 615 -4.24 -25.87 24.64
CA ARG A 615 -4.51 -24.64 23.86
C ARG A 615 -5.65 -23.84 24.48
N LEU A 616 -6.68 -24.50 25.04
CA LEU A 616 -7.79 -23.82 25.71
C LEU A 616 -7.31 -23.02 26.93
N ARG A 617 -6.38 -23.55 27.73
CA ARG A 617 -5.80 -22.83 28.87
C ARG A 617 -4.98 -21.62 28.42
N ALA A 618 -4.17 -21.78 27.38
CA ALA A 618 -3.43 -20.66 26.78
C ALA A 618 -4.38 -19.57 26.25
N TYR A 619 -5.48 -19.98 25.60
CA TYR A 619 -6.49 -19.05 25.10
C TYR A 619 -7.24 -18.35 26.24
N ALA A 620 -7.56 -19.05 27.33
CA ALA A 620 -8.19 -18.44 28.51
C ALA A 620 -7.31 -17.36 29.14
N GLU A 621 -5.99 -17.57 29.23
CA GLU A 621 -5.05 -16.55 29.71
C GLU A 621 -4.99 -15.33 28.78
N SER A 622 -4.96 -15.55 27.47
CA SER A 622 -5.01 -14.47 26.48
C SER A 622 -6.33 -13.68 26.56
N ALA A 623 -7.46 -14.38 26.70
CA ALA A 623 -8.77 -13.76 26.88
C ALA A 623 -8.86 -12.97 28.18
N ALA A 624 -8.31 -13.48 29.29
CA ALA A 624 -8.28 -12.77 30.57
C ALA A 624 -7.51 -11.44 30.45
N ARG A 625 -6.37 -11.45 29.73
CA ARG A 625 -5.59 -10.24 29.45
C ARG A 625 -6.39 -9.24 28.64
N PHE A 626 -7.01 -9.68 27.54
CA PHE A 626 -7.85 -8.84 26.68
C PHE A 626 -9.00 -8.20 27.48
N VAL A 627 -9.76 -8.98 28.25
CA VAL A 627 -10.87 -8.47 29.06
C VAL A 627 -10.40 -7.43 30.09
N THR A 628 -9.17 -7.57 30.59
CA THR A 628 -8.60 -6.63 31.58
C THR A 628 -8.24 -5.28 30.95
N THR A 629 -7.83 -5.23 29.68
CA THR A 629 -7.31 -4.00 29.05
C THR A 629 -8.32 -3.34 28.13
N GLU A 630 -9.15 -4.12 27.45
CA GLU A 630 -9.96 -3.63 26.35
C GLU A 630 -11.25 -2.96 26.81
N ARG A 631 -11.48 -1.76 26.26
CA ARG A 631 -12.63 -0.90 26.54
C ARG A 631 -13.78 -1.16 25.57
N VAL A 632 -14.24 -2.41 25.55
CA VAL A 632 -15.37 -2.88 24.75
C VAL A 632 -16.53 -3.28 25.65
N PRO A 633 -17.79 -3.23 25.18
CA PRO A 633 -18.93 -3.72 25.95
C PRO A 633 -18.80 -5.22 26.25
N LEU A 634 -18.88 -5.60 27.53
CA LEU A 634 -18.78 -7.00 27.96
C LEU A 634 -19.84 -7.90 27.30
N ALA A 635 -21.05 -7.38 27.11
CA ALA A 635 -22.15 -8.11 26.46
C ALA A 635 -21.84 -8.43 24.99
N ASP A 636 -21.28 -7.48 24.24
CA ASP A 636 -20.93 -7.65 22.82
C ASP A 636 -19.75 -8.61 22.65
N LEU A 637 -18.79 -8.56 23.59
CA LEU A 637 -17.70 -9.52 23.66
C LEU A 637 -18.25 -10.94 23.86
N CYS A 638 -19.12 -11.15 24.86
CA CYS A 638 -19.77 -12.43 25.10
C CYS A 638 -20.58 -12.90 23.89
N PHE A 639 -21.35 -12.01 23.25
CA PHE A 639 -22.10 -12.32 22.04
C PHE A 639 -21.19 -12.82 20.92
N THR A 640 -20.09 -12.11 20.65
CA THR A 640 -19.12 -12.47 19.60
C THR A 640 -18.51 -13.85 19.85
N THR A 641 -18.21 -14.21 21.10
CA THR A 641 -17.71 -15.56 21.41
C THR A 641 -18.71 -16.69 21.14
N GLN A 642 -20.01 -16.38 21.10
CA GLN A 642 -21.06 -17.37 20.84
C GLN A 642 -21.33 -17.55 19.35
N VAL A 643 -21.26 -16.48 18.56
CA VAL A 643 -21.68 -16.49 17.15
C VAL A 643 -20.52 -16.48 16.16
N GLY A 644 -19.39 -15.87 16.53
CA GLY A 644 -18.29 -15.58 15.60
C GLY A 644 -17.06 -16.46 15.75
N ARG A 645 -17.15 -17.60 16.46
CA ARG A 645 -16.04 -18.55 16.65
C ARG A 645 -16.48 -19.96 16.32
N GLU A 646 -15.62 -20.70 15.62
CA GLU A 646 -15.88 -22.11 15.31
C GLU A 646 -15.86 -22.92 16.62
N PRO A 647 -16.87 -23.75 16.92
CA PRO A 647 -16.89 -24.55 18.14
C PRO A 647 -15.96 -25.78 18.00
N LEU A 648 -14.83 -25.75 18.71
CA LEU A 648 -13.83 -26.82 18.72
C LEU A 648 -14.04 -27.83 19.87
N ASP A 649 -13.17 -28.85 19.98
CA ASP A 649 -13.38 -30.02 20.84
C ASP A 649 -13.31 -29.72 22.34
N ALA A 650 -12.29 -28.98 22.80
CA ALA A 650 -12.16 -28.55 24.19
C ALA A 650 -12.90 -27.22 24.37
N ARG A 651 -13.80 -27.14 25.36
CA ARG A 651 -14.70 -25.99 25.54
C ARG A 651 -14.72 -25.51 26.98
N LEU A 652 -14.83 -24.19 27.15
CA LEU A 652 -15.04 -23.51 28.41
C LEU A 652 -16.26 -22.60 28.29
N ALA A 653 -17.12 -22.61 29.30
CA ALA A 653 -18.28 -21.73 29.39
C ALA A 653 -18.29 -21.07 30.77
N VAL A 654 -18.37 -19.74 30.80
CA VAL A 654 -18.38 -18.94 32.02
C VAL A 654 -19.61 -18.03 32.00
N ALA A 655 -20.52 -18.23 32.94
CA ALA A 655 -21.72 -17.40 33.11
C ALA A 655 -21.48 -16.40 34.24
N VAL A 656 -21.57 -15.11 33.93
CA VAL A 656 -21.25 -14.02 34.87
C VAL A 656 -22.21 -12.85 34.73
N THR A 657 -22.27 -12.00 35.75
CA THR A 657 -22.87 -10.65 35.66
C THR A 657 -21.83 -9.55 35.83
N ASP A 658 -20.58 -9.91 36.10
CA ASP A 658 -19.48 -9.01 36.43
C ASP A 658 -18.21 -9.44 35.67
N GLY A 659 -17.58 -8.49 34.98
CA GLY A 659 -16.35 -8.72 34.23
C GLY A 659 -15.19 -9.16 35.11
N ALA A 660 -15.16 -8.76 36.39
CA ALA A 660 -14.10 -9.15 37.32
C ALA A 660 -14.20 -10.65 37.67
N GLU A 661 -15.44 -11.17 37.75
CA GLU A 661 -15.69 -12.60 37.92
C GLU A 661 -15.23 -13.39 36.70
N LEU A 662 -15.46 -12.86 35.48
CA LEU A 662 -14.99 -13.48 34.25
C LEU A 662 -13.46 -13.58 34.22
N VAL A 663 -12.75 -12.48 34.50
CA VAL A 663 -11.27 -12.47 34.53
C VAL A 663 -10.75 -13.48 35.55
N ALA A 664 -11.34 -13.54 36.75
CA ALA A 664 -10.94 -14.47 37.78
C ALA A 664 -11.15 -15.94 37.37
N ALA A 665 -12.28 -16.26 36.73
CA ALA A 665 -12.58 -17.60 36.23
C ALA A 665 -11.61 -18.02 35.11
N LEU A 666 -11.34 -17.13 34.15
CA LEU A 666 -10.42 -17.39 33.04
C LEU A 666 -8.99 -17.67 33.54
N ARG A 667 -8.45 -16.84 34.45
CA ARG A 667 -7.11 -17.04 35.03
C ARG A 667 -7.03 -18.35 35.82
N ARG A 668 -8.04 -18.63 36.65
CA ARG A 668 -8.08 -19.87 37.43
C ARG A 668 -8.09 -21.11 36.54
N PHE A 669 -8.84 -21.06 35.42
CA PHE A 669 -8.85 -22.13 34.43
C PHE A 669 -7.48 -22.27 33.75
N ALA A 670 -6.86 -21.14 33.36
CA ALA A 670 -5.53 -21.14 32.77
C ALA A 670 -4.47 -21.79 33.69
N ASP A 671 -4.58 -21.57 35.01
CA ASP A 671 -3.72 -22.19 36.04
C ASP A 671 -4.03 -23.68 36.34
N GLY A 672 -4.98 -24.29 35.62
CA GLY A 672 -5.36 -25.69 35.75
C GLY A 672 -6.40 -25.98 36.85
N GLY A 673 -7.01 -24.94 37.42
CA GLY A 673 -8.16 -25.07 38.31
C GLY A 673 -9.50 -25.19 37.55
N PRO A 674 -10.59 -25.59 38.23
CA PRO A 674 -11.94 -25.47 37.67
C PRO A 674 -12.30 -23.99 37.54
N ALA A 675 -12.86 -23.58 36.40
CA ALA A 675 -13.28 -22.19 36.13
C ALA A 675 -14.25 -21.65 37.19
#